data_AF-A0AAD9YW56-F1
#
_entry.id   AF-A0AAD9YW56-F1
#
_cell.length_a   1.000
_cell.length_b   1.000
_cell.length_c   1.000
_cell.angle_alpha   90.00
_cell.angle_beta   90.00
_cell.angle_gamma   90.00
#
_symmetry.space_group_name_H-M   'P 1'
#
loop_
_entity.id
_entity.type
_entity.pdbx_description
1 polymer ?
#
loop_
_entity_poly.entity_id
_entity_poly.type
_entity_poly.pdbx_seq_one_letter_code
_entity_poly.pdbx_strand_id
1 'polypeptide(L)'
;MKFTFIISFAIAAVCRVQAAAVFAHFMVGNTASYTADTWRTDIRLAKEAHIDAFALNMAYGESMNDKSLQLAFEAAKSEGFKLMFSFDYAGRGPWPKDTVISLLKKYTSQAEYFKHSDGKPLVSTFEGPGNADDWKDIKKEVGCFFIPDWSSKGARPALELADGVADGLFNWAARPWGANDMDTYVDASYFQYLKPEGKVAKPYMMPVSPWFFTNMPGYKKNWLWRGDDLWNDRWIQVVYNQPDYVQIISWNDYGESHHIGPMYCHAMEAFEVEKSPFKYAEKRPHDGWRQTLPFWIDYYKNGKGTVNKEVLVGWYRTSQASVCNDGETSGNTASQLQKEFDPKDVMQDKIFFSAVLGSAAEVSVMVGSNVQDGKWTSVPDGGIGVYHGSVPFTSTGNVVIRIQRGGAILAQIDGSSIANNCEGGLTNWNPWVGSAVLSSSVSATPALARKDQKCIKGTGAKGFKELCEFNCKYGYCPVSSCLCQAFGKPIPEPKALEVDGFPAKGKSENYSGLCSWACNHGYCPSEYCSPTKQETIIPTVSEFLPPACTGGKGDGALGGLCQYACDYGFCPRLACDCTDEGGLHQPPAAGSTSGSALGGAKDHGLCDFACSRGYCPDAACTLGYAVDPDDKCQTTDVTFSRETMRAGSHYDIPMLDPSTPAASNEQYITIVNMTPYRFKFLESQSNTYQMRFDFGDIPPGHSRQCVMEYAINGTRRKDDKGEAYFEVVGTNRRFNIKARTNYDAFKYNQRTIVDLSGWGLGMREFEDPDQEVSLSFVITGEIVRDVVMLGTHDSGMSKIGKFKWQGTKETTQTQAFGMYTQLRAGARYFDLRPARVPGEDNGEFHIFHVVDTKASVVLGASGDTLTNIVDEINKFTDESPGEVIFLWLKEMVAFLSGGGGKLLDLKQTEELFTALGKIKNRCPNLEVPDKVGIQFQDRRMGEFMDMNGGKGCVLIILEGDVATGVPNSLPKEGIYRSDVHMHRFDHWPTATIPDTIVKKTAATLAEPFWAKKEGTNRQEFMVAQWQLTPDIVTSGKFGLEALAVYPTNPTLYWGGVAAMSPETYPTVLMQDYIGVRLVDEHDWDSLSAEIRVLALGLNLYMASENCYVSGRKHPLWKKTSRRLPSPWNGIIFANGTVMDERPEPAYDPYRNPILTAGTVFGNGTVLTQNITNPFH
;
A
#
# COMPACT_ATOMS: atom_id res chain seq x y z
N MET A 1 -10.05 45.37 67.66
CA MET A 1 -10.31 44.10 66.96
C MET A 1 -10.57 44.47 65.49
N LYS A 2 -9.66 44.49 64.51
CA LYS A 2 -8.53 43.64 64.08
C LYS A 2 -8.89 42.16 63.93
N PHE A 3 -8.75 41.67 62.69
CA PHE A 3 -8.80 40.29 62.16
C PHE A 3 -10.07 39.81 61.43
N THR A 4 -10.30 40.27 60.19
CA THR A 4 -10.76 39.41 59.06
C THR A 4 -10.65 40.15 57.70
N PHE A 5 -9.44 40.39 57.18
CA PHE A 5 -9.26 40.88 55.79
C PHE A 5 -7.99 40.32 55.11
N ILE A 6 -7.47 39.18 55.57
CA ILE A 6 -6.26 38.54 55.03
C ILE A 6 -6.50 37.03 54.86
N ILE A 7 -7.44 36.62 53.99
CA ILE A 7 -7.49 35.22 53.49
C ILE A 7 -7.83 35.16 51.98
N SER A 8 -8.35 36.22 51.35
CA SER A 8 -8.73 36.17 49.92
C SER A 8 -7.64 36.58 48.91
N PHE A 9 -6.46 37.04 49.36
CA PHE A 9 -5.36 37.45 48.46
C PHE A 9 -4.21 36.43 48.35
N ALA A 10 -4.26 35.30 49.09
CA ALA A 10 -3.19 34.29 49.08
C ALA A 10 -3.49 33.06 48.18
N ILE A 11 -4.71 32.91 47.66
CA ILE A 11 -5.09 31.76 46.80
C ILE A 11 -5.12 32.14 45.30
N ALA A 12 -5.11 33.43 44.95
CA ALA A 12 -5.00 33.90 43.57
C ALA A 12 -3.56 33.89 42.99
N ALA A 13 -2.56 33.44 43.77
CA ALA A 13 -1.15 33.40 43.36
C ALA A 13 -0.68 32.05 42.79
N VAL A 14 -1.57 31.05 42.63
CA VAL A 14 -1.19 29.70 42.14
C VAL A 14 -1.78 29.34 40.76
N CYS A 15 -2.64 30.17 40.17
CA CYS A 15 -2.97 30.03 38.75
C CYS A 15 -2.01 30.87 37.89
N ARG A 16 -0.72 30.49 37.85
CA ARG A 16 0.07 30.85 36.67
C ARG A 16 -0.53 30.04 35.52
N VAL A 17 -1.38 30.69 34.72
CA VAL A 17 -1.73 30.23 33.38
C VAL A 17 -0.40 30.06 32.65
N GLN A 18 0.01 28.81 32.43
CA GLN A 18 1.32 28.51 31.86
C GLN A 18 1.23 28.72 30.35
N ALA A 19 1.38 29.98 29.93
CA ALA A 19 1.23 30.42 28.55
C ALA A 19 2.35 29.93 27.62
N ALA A 20 3.47 29.44 28.16
CA ALA A 20 4.60 28.87 27.42
C ALA A 20 5.14 27.63 28.16
N ALA A 21 5.43 26.56 27.42
CA ALA A 21 6.07 25.35 27.96
C ALA A 21 7.09 24.75 26.98
N VAL A 22 8.10 24.08 27.53
CA VAL A 22 9.15 23.41 26.77
C VAL A 22 9.12 21.92 27.06
N PHE A 23 9.04 21.12 26.00
CA PHE A 23 9.05 19.67 26.04
C PHE A 23 10.36 19.13 25.46
N ALA A 24 10.76 17.93 25.86
CA ALA A 24 11.78 17.17 25.13
C ALA A 24 11.17 15.89 24.57
N HIS A 25 11.37 15.65 23.28
CA HIS A 25 10.99 14.43 22.59
C HIS A 25 11.78 13.25 23.15
N PHE A 26 11.11 12.20 23.58
CA PHE A 26 11.73 11.09 24.30
C PHE A 26 11.36 9.77 23.63
N MET A 27 12.35 9.09 23.05
CA MET A 27 12.17 7.79 22.40
C MET A 27 12.01 6.71 23.47
N VAL A 28 10.77 6.25 23.68
CA VAL A 28 10.47 5.14 24.61
C VAL A 28 11.09 3.84 24.09
N GLY A 29 11.19 3.66 22.78
CA GLY A 29 11.86 2.51 22.18
C GLY A 29 13.31 2.31 22.66
N ASN A 30 14.00 3.38 23.07
CA ASN A 30 15.37 3.31 23.60
C ASN A 30 15.45 2.96 25.09
N THR A 31 14.36 2.51 25.72
CA THR A 31 14.28 2.34 27.20
C THR A 31 14.10 0.91 27.68
N ALA A 32 14.22 -0.10 26.81
CA ALA A 32 14.06 -1.52 27.16
C ALA A 32 14.89 -1.93 28.41
N SER A 33 16.11 -1.40 28.53
CA SER A 33 17.04 -1.65 29.63
C SER A 33 17.04 -0.56 30.73
N TYR A 34 16.13 0.41 30.70
CA TYR A 34 16.07 1.46 31.73
C TYR A 34 15.61 0.92 33.07
N THR A 35 16.22 1.46 34.13
CA THR A 35 15.77 1.26 35.51
C THR A 35 14.97 2.47 35.98
N ALA A 36 14.29 2.33 37.13
CA ALA A 36 13.65 3.48 37.77
C ALA A 36 14.64 4.61 38.11
N ASP A 37 15.89 4.26 38.47
CA ASP A 37 16.95 5.25 38.73
C ASP A 37 17.42 5.97 37.46
N THR A 38 17.48 5.26 36.33
CA THR A 38 17.79 5.86 35.03
C THR A 38 16.73 6.91 34.68
N TRP A 39 15.43 6.56 34.78
CA TRP A 39 14.33 7.50 34.58
C TRP A 39 14.37 8.71 35.53
N ARG A 40 14.63 8.48 36.83
CA ARG A 40 14.77 9.58 37.80
C ARG A 40 15.93 10.51 37.46
N THR A 41 17.06 9.95 37.01
CA THR A 41 18.24 10.72 36.62
C THR A 41 17.92 11.62 35.43
N ASP A 42 17.32 11.08 34.39
CA ASP A 42 16.92 11.84 33.21
C ASP A 42 15.93 12.96 33.56
N ILE A 43 14.93 12.66 34.40
CA ILE A 43 13.95 13.65 34.85
C ILE A 43 14.62 14.78 35.66
N ARG A 44 15.55 14.46 36.56
CA ARG A 44 16.29 15.49 37.32
C ARG A 44 17.09 16.39 36.40
N LEU A 45 17.80 15.82 35.44
CA LEU A 45 18.57 16.59 34.46
C LEU A 45 17.68 17.44 33.55
N ALA A 46 16.49 16.96 33.20
CA ALA A 46 15.52 17.74 32.43
C ALA A 46 15.00 18.94 33.23
N LYS A 47 14.71 18.75 34.52
CA LYS A 47 14.34 19.84 35.43
C LYS A 47 15.47 20.84 35.62
N GLU A 48 16.71 20.38 35.77
CA GLU A 48 17.90 21.24 35.84
C GLU A 48 18.06 22.08 34.56
N ALA A 49 17.71 21.52 33.41
CA ALA A 49 17.66 22.22 32.13
C ALA A 49 16.40 23.11 31.94
N HIS A 50 15.49 23.16 32.92
CA HIS A 50 14.21 23.89 32.90
C HIS A 50 13.16 23.37 31.90
N ILE A 51 13.28 22.11 31.45
CA ILE A 51 12.26 21.44 30.62
C ILE A 51 11.03 21.13 31.49
N ASP A 52 9.82 21.30 30.95
CA ASP A 52 8.58 21.14 31.70
C ASP A 52 8.03 19.71 31.67
N ALA A 53 8.20 18.99 30.54
CA ALA A 53 7.74 17.61 30.40
C ALA A 53 8.54 16.82 29.35
N PHE A 54 8.47 15.49 29.43
CA PHE A 54 8.86 14.62 28.31
C PHE A 54 7.66 14.29 27.42
N ALA A 55 7.86 14.40 26.11
CA ALA A 55 6.96 13.92 25.08
C ALA A 55 7.36 12.50 24.71
N LEU A 56 6.68 11.52 25.32
CA LEU A 56 6.98 10.09 25.20
C LEU A 56 6.55 9.58 23.83
N ASN A 57 7.52 9.49 22.92
CA ASN A 57 7.36 8.93 21.59
C ASN A 57 7.44 7.41 21.63
N MET A 58 6.42 6.73 21.11
CA MET A 58 6.29 5.28 21.17
C MET A 58 5.69 4.72 19.89
N ALA A 59 6.35 3.72 19.30
CA ALA A 59 5.81 2.98 18.15
C ALA A 59 4.90 1.86 18.62
N TYR A 60 3.91 1.50 17.79
CA TYR A 60 2.95 0.46 18.13
C TYR A 60 3.61 -0.92 18.25
N GLY A 61 3.16 -1.70 19.24
CA GLY A 61 3.57 -3.10 19.41
C GLY A 61 4.98 -3.33 19.97
N GLU A 62 5.67 -2.28 20.42
CA GLU A 62 6.97 -2.42 21.09
C GLU A 62 6.82 -3.02 22.50
N SER A 63 7.56 -4.11 22.75
CA SER A 63 7.41 -4.93 23.97
C SER A 63 7.77 -4.19 25.26
N MET A 64 8.58 -3.13 25.17
CA MET A 64 9.00 -2.29 26.27
C MET A 64 7.99 -1.22 26.66
N ASN A 65 6.99 -0.91 25.82
CA ASN A 65 6.08 0.22 26.04
C ASN A 65 5.40 0.16 27.42
N ASP A 66 4.71 -0.93 27.75
CA ASP A 66 3.94 -1.01 29.01
C ASP A 66 4.82 -0.86 30.25
N LYS A 67 5.97 -1.56 30.28
CA LYS A 67 6.94 -1.50 31.39
C LYS A 67 7.54 -0.11 31.52
N SER A 68 7.92 0.50 30.40
CA SER A 68 8.62 1.79 30.38
C SER A 68 7.69 2.94 30.75
N LEU A 69 6.43 2.90 30.30
CA LEU A 69 5.40 3.86 30.71
C LEU A 69 5.15 3.79 32.22
N GLN A 70 5.04 2.59 32.79
CA GLN A 70 4.88 2.45 34.24
C GLN A 70 6.06 3.10 35.00
N LEU A 71 7.30 2.75 34.63
CA LEU A 71 8.51 3.29 35.27
C LEU A 71 8.62 4.80 35.10
N ALA A 72 8.30 5.34 33.93
CA ALA A 72 8.33 6.77 33.64
C ALA A 72 7.37 7.54 34.56
N PHE A 73 6.11 7.09 34.68
CA PHE A 73 5.11 7.75 35.54
C PHE A 73 5.45 7.62 37.02
N GLU A 74 5.98 6.48 37.47
CA GLU A 74 6.46 6.32 38.85
C GLU A 74 7.64 7.27 39.15
N ALA A 75 8.60 7.38 38.24
CA ALA A 75 9.72 8.32 38.36
C ALA A 75 9.24 9.77 38.34
N ALA A 76 8.35 10.14 37.42
CA ALA A 76 7.77 11.48 37.31
C ALA A 76 7.00 11.88 38.57
N LYS A 77 6.25 10.94 39.17
CA LYS A 77 5.59 11.14 40.45
C LYS A 77 6.59 11.42 41.57
N SER A 78 7.66 10.63 41.63
CA SER A 78 8.68 10.78 42.68
C SER A 78 9.47 12.09 42.58
N GLU A 79 9.71 12.58 41.37
CA GLU A 79 10.52 13.77 41.11
C GLU A 79 9.68 15.04 40.89
N GLY A 80 8.34 14.92 40.84
CA GLY A 80 7.44 16.05 40.55
C GLY A 80 7.63 16.61 39.14
N PHE A 81 7.59 15.75 38.12
CA PHE A 81 7.78 16.09 36.71
C PHE A 81 6.55 15.73 35.89
N LYS A 82 6.46 16.25 34.65
CA LYS A 82 5.33 16.00 33.76
C LYS A 82 5.70 15.12 32.57
N LEU A 83 4.73 14.38 32.07
CA LEU A 83 4.84 13.51 30.89
C LEU A 83 3.64 13.74 29.96
N MET A 84 3.85 13.62 28.66
CA MET A 84 2.77 13.61 27.66
C MET A 84 3.03 12.52 26.63
N PHE A 85 1.98 12.05 25.95
CA PHE A 85 2.13 11.02 24.91
C PHE A 85 2.31 11.64 23.53
N SER A 86 3.24 11.05 22.79
CA SER A 86 3.44 11.24 21.35
C SER A 86 3.33 9.87 20.69
N PHE A 87 2.18 9.53 20.12
CA PHE A 87 2.04 8.23 19.45
C PHE A 87 2.77 8.27 18.10
N ASP A 88 3.71 7.36 17.88
CA ASP A 88 4.43 7.26 16.61
C ASP A 88 3.63 6.39 15.63
N TYR A 89 3.01 7.03 14.64
CA TYR A 89 2.25 6.38 13.58
C TYR A 89 3.10 5.99 12.37
N ALA A 90 4.36 6.45 12.30
CA ALA A 90 5.26 6.16 11.19
C ALA A 90 6.22 5.00 11.48
N GLY A 91 6.67 4.85 12.72
CA GLY A 91 7.76 3.92 13.10
C GLY A 91 7.43 2.44 12.90
N ARG A 92 6.22 1.99 13.25
CA ARG A 92 5.74 0.59 13.04
C ARG A 92 4.33 0.51 12.45
N GLY A 93 3.95 1.54 11.70
CA GLY A 93 2.60 1.71 11.17
C GLY A 93 1.64 2.35 12.18
N PRO A 94 0.37 2.56 11.77
CA PRO A 94 -0.59 3.34 12.54
C PRO A 94 -1.02 2.61 13.82
N TRP A 95 -1.25 3.38 14.88
CA TRP A 95 -1.82 2.87 16.12
C TRP A 95 -3.30 2.54 15.96
N PRO A 96 -3.77 1.34 16.40
CA PRO A 96 -5.20 1.06 16.45
C PRO A 96 -5.94 2.02 17.39
N LYS A 97 -7.04 2.61 16.91
CA LYS A 97 -7.84 3.61 17.64
C LYS A 97 -8.20 3.19 19.07
N ASP A 98 -8.73 1.98 19.26
CA ASP A 98 -9.17 1.50 20.57
C ASP A 98 -8.01 1.33 21.57
N THR A 99 -6.81 0.99 21.07
CA THR A 99 -5.60 0.92 21.87
C THR A 99 -5.16 2.30 22.35
N VAL A 100 -5.23 3.32 21.48
CA VAL A 100 -4.94 4.71 21.83
C VAL A 100 -5.90 5.20 22.91
N ILE A 101 -7.21 4.98 22.74
CA ILE A 101 -8.24 5.34 23.74
C ILE A 101 -7.95 4.68 25.08
N SER A 102 -7.62 3.39 25.08
CA SER A 102 -7.35 2.62 26.30
C SER A 102 -6.14 3.15 27.06
N LEU A 103 -5.03 3.43 26.36
CA LEU A 103 -3.83 4.02 26.96
C LEU A 103 -4.10 5.42 27.51
N LEU A 104 -4.80 6.26 26.74
CA LEU A 104 -5.13 7.61 27.19
C LEU A 104 -6.03 7.58 28.44
N LYS A 105 -7.09 6.77 28.46
CA LYS A 105 -7.97 6.63 29.65
C LYS A 105 -7.18 6.16 30.89
N LYS A 106 -6.15 5.33 30.72
CA LYS A 106 -5.30 4.83 31.81
C LYS A 106 -4.38 5.90 32.41
N TYR A 107 -3.77 6.76 31.59
CA TYR A 107 -2.69 7.65 32.06
C TYR A 107 -3.09 9.12 32.17
N THR A 108 -4.03 9.62 31.37
CA THR A 108 -4.36 11.06 31.32
C THR A 108 -5.00 11.61 32.60
N SER A 109 -5.56 10.73 33.43
CA SER A 109 -6.12 11.09 34.75
C SER A 109 -5.06 11.26 35.84
N GLN A 110 -3.82 10.80 35.60
CA GLN A 110 -2.73 10.90 36.56
C GLN A 110 -2.23 12.34 36.70
N ALA A 111 -1.74 12.70 37.89
CA ALA A 111 -1.32 14.07 38.19
C ALA A 111 -0.04 14.46 37.43
N GLU A 112 0.75 13.46 37.05
CA GLU A 112 2.01 13.54 36.31
C GLU A 112 1.77 13.78 34.81
N TYR A 113 0.55 13.55 34.30
CA TYR A 113 0.24 13.84 32.91
C TYR A 113 0.16 15.36 32.68
N PHE A 114 0.82 15.87 31.63
CA PHE A 114 0.81 17.28 31.30
C PHE A 114 -0.57 17.72 30.81
N LYS A 115 -1.07 18.82 31.37
CA LYS A 115 -2.38 19.38 31.02
C LYS A 115 -2.20 20.73 30.36
N HIS A 116 -2.95 20.96 29.28
CA HIS A 116 -3.09 22.26 28.67
C HIS A 116 -3.75 23.26 29.65
N SER A 117 -3.70 24.55 29.32
CA SER A 117 -4.21 25.63 30.17
C SER A 117 -5.71 25.52 30.52
N ASP A 118 -6.50 24.81 29.71
CA ASP A 118 -7.91 24.51 29.95
C ASP A 118 -8.14 23.26 30.84
N GLY A 119 -7.06 22.63 31.32
CA GLY A 119 -7.08 21.45 32.16
C GLY A 119 -7.16 20.11 31.41
N LYS A 120 -7.26 20.11 30.07
CA LYS A 120 -7.29 18.87 29.28
C LYS A 120 -5.89 18.26 29.13
N PRO A 121 -5.76 16.92 29.09
CA PRO A 121 -4.47 16.27 28.81
C PRO A 121 -3.99 16.63 27.40
N LEU A 122 -2.74 17.07 27.27
CA LEU A 122 -2.14 17.36 25.97
C LEU A 122 -1.60 16.08 25.35
N VAL A 123 -2.02 15.76 24.13
CA VAL A 123 -1.61 14.55 23.38
C VAL A 123 -1.05 14.97 22.03
N SER A 124 -0.03 14.26 21.55
CA SER A 124 0.60 14.47 20.25
C SER A 124 0.77 13.15 19.48
N THR A 125 1.21 13.27 18.23
CA THR A 125 1.65 12.16 17.38
C THR A 125 2.93 12.55 16.65
N PHE A 126 3.69 11.54 16.23
CA PHE A 126 4.64 11.66 15.13
C PHE A 126 3.96 11.09 13.87
N GLU A 127 3.71 11.96 12.90
CA GLU A 127 2.93 11.66 11.68
C GLU A 127 1.55 11.03 11.97
N GLY A 128 1.00 10.28 11.01
CA GLY A 128 -0.35 9.70 11.06
C GLY A 128 -1.49 10.51 10.43
N PRO A 129 -1.29 11.39 9.41
CA PRO A 129 -2.39 12.17 8.83
C PRO A 129 -3.46 11.28 8.15
N GLY A 130 -3.10 10.07 7.72
CA GLY A 130 -4.05 9.07 7.19
C GLY A 130 -5.05 8.53 8.23
N ASN A 131 -4.77 8.75 9.53
CA ASN A 131 -5.62 8.36 10.66
C ASN A 131 -6.23 9.58 11.36
N ALA A 132 -6.25 10.75 10.73
CA ALA A 132 -6.77 11.97 11.35
C ALA A 132 -8.24 11.83 11.79
N ASP A 133 -9.07 11.08 11.05
CA ASP A 133 -10.48 10.87 11.39
C ASP A 133 -10.68 10.06 12.69
N ASP A 134 -9.75 9.16 13.04
CA ASP A 134 -9.80 8.43 14.32
C ASP A 134 -9.79 9.39 15.52
N TRP A 135 -9.12 10.54 15.37
CA TRP A 135 -8.99 11.53 16.44
C TRP A 135 -10.30 12.25 16.77
N LYS A 136 -11.31 12.23 15.87
CA LYS A 136 -12.66 12.71 16.20
C LYS A 136 -13.26 11.90 17.34
N ASP A 137 -13.17 10.57 17.26
CA ASP A 137 -13.65 9.65 18.28
C ASP A 137 -12.75 9.65 19.51
N ILE A 138 -11.42 9.62 19.34
CA ILE A 138 -10.47 9.62 20.46
C ILE A 138 -10.69 10.87 21.33
N LYS A 139 -10.78 12.06 20.74
CA LYS A 139 -11.04 13.29 21.48
C LYS A 139 -12.39 13.28 22.16
N LYS A 140 -13.43 12.73 21.53
CA LYS A 140 -14.76 12.58 22.12
C LYS A 140 -14.76 11.67 23.35
N GLU A 141 -14.02 10.56 23.30
CA GLU A 141 -13.96 9.55 24.35
C GLU A 141 -13.05 9.93 25.53
N VAL A 142 -11.99 10.71 25.27
CA VAL A 142 -10.96 11.05 26.27
C VAL A 142 -11.08 12.50 26.75
N GLY A 143 -11.55 13.42 25.90
CA GLY A 143 -11.55 14.85 26.20
C GLY A 143 -10.16 15.48 26.23
N CYS A 144 -9.28 15.13 25.28
CA CYS A 144 -7.90 15.63 25.21
C CYS A 144 -7.72 16.89 24.35
N PHE A 145 -6.58 17.57 24.55
CA PHE A 145 -6.08 18.67 23.72
C PHE A 145 -5.03 18.13 22.76
N PHE A 146 -5.29 18.18 21.46
CA PHE A 146 -4.53 17.44 20.45
C PHE A 146 -3.65 18.33 19.59
N ILE A 147 -2.33 18.13 19.65
CA ILE A 147 -1.31 18.82 18.83
C ILE A 147 -0.47 17.78 18.08
N PRO A 148 -0.90 17.31 16.89
CA PRO A 148 -0.12 16.35 16.10
C PRO A 148 1.07 16.99 15.38
N ASP A 149 2.09 16.17 15.11
CA ASP A 149 3.02 16.39 14.00
C ASP A 149 2.43 15.79 12.72
N TRP A 150 1.99 16.63 11.79
CA TRP A 150 1.57 16.23 10.44
C TRP A 150 2.40 16.96 9.38
N SER A 151 3.71 17.08 9.63
CA SER A 151 4.65 17.79 8.77
C SER A 151 4.60 17.36 7.31
N SER A 152 4.35 16.08 7.03
CA SER A 152 4.19 15.54 5.67
C SER A 152 3.08 16.21 4.83
N LYS A 153 2.16 16.94 5.46
CA LYS A 153 1.07 17.69 4.78
C LYS A 153 1.33 19.20 4.68
N GLY A 154 2.24 19.74 5.48
CA GLY A 154 2.41 21.18 5.66
C GLY A 154 1.28 21.83 6.46
N ALA A 155 1.51 23.07 6.92
CA ALA A 155 0.68 23.72 7.95
C ALA A 155 -0.82 23.82 7.62
N ARG A 156 -1.19 24.33 6.44
CA ARG A 156 -2.61 24.53 6.07
C ARG A 156 -3.35 23.22 5.83
N PRO A 157 -2.88 22.30 4.96
CA PRO A 157 -3.59 21.04 4.75
C PRO A 157 -3.67 20.21 6.04
N ALA A 158 -2.63 20.20 6.87
CA ALA A 158 -2.65 19.55 8.18
C ALA A 158 -3.77 20.09 9.09
N LEU A 159 -3.95 21.42 9.12
CA LEU A 159 -4.98 22.06 9.93
C LEU A 159 -6.41 21.75 9.46
N GLU A 160 -6.60 21.46 8.16
CA GLU A 160 -7.90 21.17 7.54
C GLU A 160 -8.31 19.69 7.69
N LEU A 161 -7.38 18.78 8.01
CA LEU A 161 -7.66 17.36 8.16
C LEU A 161 -8.74 17.06 9.21
N ALA A 162 -9.58 16.06 8.89
CA ALA A 162 -10.65 15.57 9.74
C ALA A 162 -11.53 16.72 10.30
N ASP A 163 -11.94 17.63 9.42
CA ASP A 163 -12.76 18.81 9.75
C ASP A 163 -12.13 19.71 10.82
N GLY A 164 -10.80 19.81 10.82
CA GLY A 164 -10.05 20.65 11.76
C GLY A 164 -9.95 20.09 13.17
N VAL A 165 -9.85 18.76 13.31
CA VAL A 165 -9.79 18.04 14.60
C VAL A 165 -8.62 18.47 15.50
N ALA A 166 -7.50 18.90 14.93
CA ALA A 166 -6.32 19.33 15.66
C ALA A 166 -6.56 20.65 16.42
N ASP A 167 -6.19 20.71 17.70
CA ASP A 167 -6.30 21.92 18.52
C ASP A 167 -5.10 22.85 18.35
N GLY A 168 -3.98 22.34 17.85
CA GLY A 168 -2.77 23.06 17.44
C GLY A 168 -1.96 22.18 16.51
N LEU A 169 -0.80 22.64 16.05
CA LEU A 169 0.12 21.80 15.27
C LEU A 169 1.55 21.89 15.79
N PHE A 170 2.25 20.78 15.66
CA PHE A 170 3.69 20.66 15.78
C PHE A 170 4.26 20.35 14.38
N ASN A 171 5.52 20.71 14.12
CA ASN A 171 6.21 20.24 12.92
C ASN A 171 7.63 19.76 13.25
N TRP A 172 8.17 18.91 12.39
CA TRP A 172 9.47 18.26 12.52
C TRP A 172 10.60 19.02 11.79
N ALA A 173 10.30 20.17 11.17
CA ALA A 173 11.24 20.93 10.35
C ALA A 173 12.19 21.80 11.20
N ALA A 174 13.05 21.12 11.96
CA ALA A 174 13.99 21.75 12.90
C ALA A 174 15.37 22.05 12.30
N ARG A 175 15.59 21.74 11.00
CA ARG A 175 16.91 21.67 10.37
C ARG A 175 16.95 22.43 9.04
N PRO A 176 18.12 23.01 8.67
CA PRO A 176 18.24 23.89 7.51
C PRO A 176 18.33 23.12 6.19
N TRP A 177 18.18 23.86 5.09
CA TRP A 177 18.35 23.34 3.74
C TRP A 177 19.82 23.38 3.27
N GLY A 178 20.43 22.22 3.04
CA GLY A 178 21.78 22.11 2.51
C GLY A 178 22.80 22.85 3.38
N ALA A 179 23.69 23.62 2.76
CA ALA A 179 24.73 24.37 3.45
C ALA A 179 24.25 25.69 4.10
N ASN A 180 22.96 26.02 4.06
CA ASN A 180 22.44 27.27 4.60
C ASN A 180 22.35 27.24 6.14
N ASP A 181 22.34 28.42 6.76
CA ASP A 181 21.94 28.58 8.16
C ASP A 181 20.42 28.40 8.31
N MET A 182 19.95 28.16 9.54
CA MET A 182 18.53 27.91 9.81
C MET A 182 17.67 29.16 9.58
N ASP A 183 16.55 29.00 8.88
CA ASP A 183 15.52 30.02 8.71
C ASP A 183 14.25 29.77 9.55
N THR A 184 13.24 30.63 9.40
CA THR A 184 11.95 30.53 10.10
C THR A 184 10.75 30.56 9.15
N TYR A 185 10.93 30.32 7.85
CA TYR A 185 9.83 30.47 6.90
C TYR A 185 8.79 29.36 7.05
N VAL A 186 9.23 28.15 7.39
CA VAL A 186 8.32 27.07 7.78
C VAL A 186 7.53 27.48 9.03
N ASP A 187 8.20 27.94 10.09
CA ASP A 187 7.54 28.41 11.32
C ASP A 187 6.51 29.52 11.03
N ALA A 188 6.86 30.49 10.17
CA ALA A 188 6.00 31.59 9.78
C ALA A 188 4.69 31.11 9.14
N SER A 189 4.74 30.05 8.33
CA SER A 189 3.54 29.44 7.75
C SER A 189 2.61 28.88 8.84
N TYR A 190 3.15 28.23 9.88
CA TYR A 190 2.35 27.74 11.01
C TYR A 190 1.72 28.90 11.79
N PHE A 191 2.47 29.97 12.08
CA PHE A 191 1.90 31.17 12.71
C PHE A 191 0.77 31.77 11.88
N GLN A 192 0.95 31.90 10.57
CA GLN A 192 -0.06 32.46 9.68
C GLN A 192 -1.37 31.69 9.72
N TYR A 193 -1.31 30.35 9.63
CA TYR A 193 -2.52 29.53 9.55
C TYR A 193 -3.15 29.20 10.91
N LEU A 194 -2.35 29.13 11.98
CA LEU A 194 -2.85 28.86 13.33
C LEU A 194 -3.30 30.13 14.07
N LYS A 195 -2.80 31.31 13.67
CA LYS A 195 -3.21 32.60 14.25
C LYS A 195 -3.84 33.53 13.19
N PRO A 196 -4.90 33.09 12.46
CA PRO A 196 -5.51 33.92 11.45
C PRO A 196 -6.26 35.10 12.08
N GLU A 197 -6.16 36.26 11.43
CA GLU A 197 -6.84 37.48 11.88
C GLU A 197 -8.36 37.27 11.96
N GLY A 198 -8.99 37.75 13.04
CA GLY A 198 -10.44 37.65 13.25
C GLY A 198 -10.96 36.25 13.62
N LYS A 199 -10.08 35.27 13.87
CA LYS A 199 -10.45 33.90 14.28
C LYS A 199 -9.76 33.50 15.60
N VAL A 200 -10.21 32.40 16.20
CA VAL A 200 -9.60 31.84 17.41
C VAL A 200 -8.22 31.28 17.07
N ALA A 201 -7.18 31.81 17.72
CA ALA A 201 -5.81 31.34 17.56
C ALA A 201 -5.64 29.94 18.18
N LYS A 202 -4.95 29.06 17.45
CA LYS A 202 -4.52 27.73 17.88
C LYS A 202 -3.03 27.75 18.24
N PRO A 203 -2.57 27.00 19.26
CA PRO A 203 -1.17 26.95 19.64
C PRO A 203 -0.29 26.32 18.54
N TYR A 204 0.90 26.90 18.38
CA TYR A 204 1.99 26.33 17.60
C TYR A 204 3.06 25.78 18.54
N MET A 205 3.44 24.52 18.33
CA MET A 205 4.59 23.90 18.97
C MET A 205 5.78 23.93 18.02
N MET A 206 6.81 24.71 18.35
CA MET A 206 7.97 24.94 17.49
C MET A 206 9.09 23.92 17.78
N PRO A 207 9.67 23.27 16.76
CA PRO A 207 10.75 22.31 16.97
C PRO A 207 12.10 22.98 17.20
N VAL A 208 12.96 22.38 18.03
CA VAL A 208 14.35 22.82 18.24
C VAL A 208 15.26 21.58 18.27
N SER A 209 16.29 21.53 17.43
CA SER A 209 17.24 20.41 17.31
C SER A 209 18.66 20.96 17.39
N PRO A 210 19.60 20.35 18.13
CA PRO A 210 20.99 20.82 18.15
C PRO A 210 21.76 20.36 16.91
N TRP A 211 21.44 19.17 16.40
CA TRP A 211 22.17 18.49 15.34
C TRP A 211 21.25 17.52 14.61
N PHE A 212 21.75 16.85 13.55
CA PHE A 212 21.14 15.64 12.99
C PHE A 212 22.16 14.86 12.15
N PHE A 213 22.32 13.56 12.44
CA PHE A 213 23.02 12.62 11.57
C PHE A 213 22.52 11.20 11.86
N THR A 214 22.23 10.44 10.81
CA THR A 214 21.88 9.03 10.90
C THR A 214 22.59 8.22 9.82
N ASN A 215 23.04 7.03 10.18
CA ASN A 215 23.40 5.96 9.25
C ASN A 215 22.86 4.63 9.80
N MET A 216 21.60 4.36 9.49
CA MET A 216 20.80 3.21 9.94
C MET A 216 20.13 2.55 8.71
N PRO A 217 20.88 1.72 7.95
CA PRO A 217 20.39 1.08 6.73
C PRO A 217 19.16 0.19 6.94
N GLY A 218 18.97 -0.38 8.14
CA GLY A 218 17.75 -1.14 8.51
C GLY A 218 16.46 -0.33 8.33
N TYR A 219 16.52 0.98 8.60
CA TYR A 219 15.43 1.93 8.37
C TYR A 219 15.51 2.68 7.05
N LYS A 220 16.39 2.26 6.12
CA LYS A 220 16.67 2.98 4.87
C LYS A 220 17.12 4.44 5.14
N LYS A 221 17.82 4.69 6.26
CA LYS A 221 18.29 6.03 6.65
C LYS A 221 19.80 6.18 6.53
N ASN A 222 20.26 7.19 5.79
CA ASN A 222 21.68 7.57 5.74
C ASN A 222 21.85 9.03 5.26
N TRP A 223 21.68 10.00 6.14
CA TRP A 223 21.79 11.42 5.79
C TRP A 223 22.10 12.30 7.01
N LEU A 224 22.41 13.56 6.72
CA LEU A 224 22.57 14.63 7.72
C LEU A 224 21.88 15.92 7.28
N TRP A 225 21.69 16.83 8.24
CA TRP A 225 21.44 18.24 7.96
C TRP A 225 22.50 19.08 8.68
N ARG A 226 22.72 20.32 8.23
CA ARG A 226 23.71 21.20 8.85
C ARG A 226 23.33 21.50 10.31
N GLY A 227 24.17 21.04 11.24
CA GLY A 227 24.02 21.27 12.68
C GLY A 227 24.98 22.31 13.27
N ASP A 228 25.90 22.82 12.47
CA ASP A 228 27.02 23.71 12.83
C ASP A 228 26.65 24.81 13.85
N ASP A 229 25.79 25.76 13.46
CA ASP A 229 25.35 26.91 14.28
C ASP A 229 23.90 26.73 14.79
N LEU A 230 23.27 25.59 14.46
CA LEU A 230 21.82 25.35 14.55
C LEU A 230 21.24 25.56 15.95
N TRP A 231 21.95 25.09 16.98
CA TRP A 231 21.48 25.20 18.37
C TRP A 231 21.36 26.66 18.80
N ASN A 232 22.32 27.51 18.45
CA ASN A 232 22.27 28.94 18.77
C ASN A 232 21.14 29.62 17.98
N ASP A 233 21.06 29.35 16.68
CA ASP A 233 20.12 30.01 15.78
C ASP A 233 18.66 29.72 16.16
N ARG A 234 18.31 28.44 16.42
CA ARG A 234 16.94 28.09 16.83
C ARG A 234 16.53 28.76 18.13
N TRP A 235 17.42 28.92 19.11
CA TRP A 235 17.06 29.57 20.38
C TRP A 235 16.84 31.08 20.22
N ILE A 236 17.63 31.77 19.38
CA ILE A 236 17.35 33.16 19.00
C ILE A 236 15.98 33.27 18.33
N GLN A 237 15.67 32.36 17.41
CA GLN A 237 14.40 32.31 16.69
C GLN A 237 13.22 32.03 17.62
N VAL A 238 13.34 31.12 18.59
CA VAL A 238 12.31 30.87 19.62
C VAL A 238 12.03 32.12 20.44
N VAL A 239 13.07 32.82 20.88
CA VAL A 239 12.94 34.08 21.65
C VAL A 239 12.24 35.15 20.82
N TYR A 240 12.55 35.25 19.53
CA TYR A 240 11.94 36.22 18.62
C TYR A 240 10.48 35.88 18.28
N ASN A 241 10.24 34.66 17.79
CA ASN A 241 8.95 34.23 17.24
C ASN A 241 7.89 33.97 18.32
N GLN A 242 8.30 33.64 19.55
CA GLN A 242 7.38 33.39 20.68
C GLN A 242 6.29 32.35 20.37
N PRO A 243 6.68 31.11 20.02
CA PRO A 243 5.71 30.03 19.89
C PRO A 243 5.03 29.74 21.24
N ASP A 244 3.85 29.13 21.19
CA ASP A 244 3.07 28.78 22.40
C ASP A 244 3.75 27.61 23.15
N TYR A 245 4.35 26.69 22.40
CA TYR A 245 5.15 25.58 22.93
C TYR A 245 6.46 25.42 22.15
N VAL A 246 7.45 24.85 22.81
CA VAL A 246 8.69 24.39 22.17
C VAL A 246 8.86 22.90 22.43
N GLN A 247 9.23 22.13 21.41
CA GLN A 247 9.67 20.75 21.60
C GLN A 247 11.10 20.58 21.11
N ILE A 248 11.98 20.19 22.03
CA ILE A 248 13.36 19.84 21.74
C ILE A 248 13.39 18.42 21.16
N ILE A 249 13.99 18.27 19.99
CA ILE A 249 14.18 17.01 19.27
C ILE A 249 15.69 16.73 19.34
N SER A 250 16.17 15.88 20.25
CA SER A 250 15.43 15.05 21.21
C SER A 250 16.18 14.89 22.53
N TRP A 251 15.60 14.18 23.50
CA TRP A 251 16.26 13.82 24.75
C TRP A 251 17.23 12.65 24.57
N ASN A 252 16.83 11.54 23.95
CA ASN A 252 17.59 10.28 23.94
C ASN A 252 17.60 9.54 22.58
N ASP A 253 17.42 10.25 21.47
CA ASP A 253 17.56 9.64 20.14
C ASP A 253 19.03 9.63 19.70
N TYR A 254 19.72 8.53 20.05
CA TYR A 254 21.12 8.34 19.70
C TYR A 254 21.30 8.01 18.20
N GLY A 255 20.32 7.35 17.58
CA GLY A 255 20.38 6.95 16.18
C GLY A 255 20.28 8.13 15.21
N GLU A 256 19.62 9.22 15.60
CA GLU A 256 19.56 10.44 14.79
C GLU A 256 20.53 11.55 15.27
N SER A 257 21.41 11.23 16.21
CA SER A 257 22.52 12.08 16.69
C SER A 257 22.08 13.48 17.17
N HIS A 258 20.87 13.62 17.70
CA HIS A 258 20.34 14.91 18.16
C HIS A 258 19.83 14.87 19.60
N HIS A 259 20.23 13.85 20.34
CA HIS A 259 19.95 13.73 21.76
C HIS A 259 20.64 14.85 22.55
N ILE A 260 19.98 15.37 23.58
CA ILE A 260 20.60 16.28 24.56
C ILE A 260 20.70 15.64 25.94
N GLY A 261 20.17 14.44 26.15
CA GLY A 261 20.19 13.67 27.40
C GLY A 261 21.53 12.96 27.64
N PRO A 262 21.69 12.28 28.79
CA PRO A 262 22.85 11.42 29.02
C PRO A 262 22.89 10.27 28.01
N MET A 263 24.10 9.81 27.73
CA MET A 263 24.32 8.68 26.86
C MET A 263 24.51 7.40 27.68
N TYR A 264 23.68 6.39 27.41
CA TYR A 264 23.74 5.10 28.10
C TYR A 264 24.14 3.97 27.13
N CYS A 265 25.29 3.33 27.36
CA CYS A 265 25.76 2.22 26.51
C CYS A 265 24.77 1.05 26.44
N HIS A 266 23.98 0.82 27.50
CA HIS A 266 22.95 -0.23 27.55
C HIS A 266 21.64 0.14 26.84
N ALA A 267 21.54 1.33 26.24
CA ALA A 267 20.36 1.87 25.58
C ALA A 267 20.61 2.19 24.09
N MET A 268 21.61 1.54 23.49
CA MET A 268 22.07 1.73 22.11
C MET A 268 21.70 0.54 21.20
N GLU A 269 20.69 -0.25 21.57
CA GLU A 269 20.27 -1.44 20.84
C GLU A 269 19.84 -1.12 19.39
N ALA A 270 19.30 0.07 19.15
CA ALA A 270 18.93 0.55 17.81
C ALA A 270 20.08 0.46 16.80
N PHE A 271 21.34 0.67 17.21
CA PHE A 271 22.48 0.55 16.29
C PHE A 271 22.67 -0.87 15.75
N GLU A 272 22.36 -1.88 16.56
CA GLU A 272 22.48 -3.29 16.18
C GLU A 272 21.26 -3.76 15.38
N VAL A 273 20.06 -3.44 15.87
CA VAL A 273 18.79 -3.79 15.19
C VAL A 273 18.74 -3.16 13.80
N GLU A 274 19.19 -1.90 13.67
CA GLU A 274 19.11 -1.13 12.44
C GLU A 274 20.36 -1.18 11.57
N LYS A 275 21.24 -2.15 11.87
CA LYS A 275 22.41 -2.51 11.03
C LYS A 275 23.33 -1.33 10.74
N SER A 276 23.53 -0.46 11.74
CA SER A 276 24.44 0.66 11.61
C SER A 276 25.89 0.16 11.38
N PRO A 277 26.69 0.81 10.51
CA PRO A 277 28.05 0.35 10.22
C PRO A 277 28.98 0.39 11.44
N PHE A 278 28.73 1.31 12.38
CA PHE A 278 29.40 1.41 13.68
C PHE A 278 28.56 2.27 14.63
N LYS A 279 28.83 2.20 15.94
CA LYS A 279 28.08 2.95 16.96
C LYS A 279 28.55 4.41 16.99
N TYR A 280 28.18 5.22 16.00
CA TYR A 280 28.67 6.61 15.87
C TYR A 280 28.31 7.55 17.03
N ALA A 281 27.33 7.21 17.87
CA ALA A 281 27.08 7.91 19.12
C ALA A 281 28.05 7.54 20.25
N GLU A 282 28.72 6.38 20.19
CA GLU A 282 29.65 5.97 21.23
C GLU A 282 30.80 6.98 21.40
N LYS A 283 31.05 7.37 22.66
CA LYS A 283 32.00 8.43 23.02
C LYS A 283 31.72 9.77 22.33
N ARG A 284 30.46 10.05 21.97
CA ARG A 284 29.97 11.35 21.51
C ARG A 284 28.95 11.89 22.51
N PRO A 285 29.40 12.36 23.69
CA PRO A 285 28.50 13.01 24.63
C PRO A 285 27.89 14.24 23.98
N HIS A 286 26.57 14.44 24.14
CA HIS A 286 25.81 15.60 23.64
C HIS A 286 25.19 16.44 24.77
N ASP A 287 25.36 16.00 26.02
CA ASP A 287 24.76 16.60 27.20
C ASP A 287 25.26 18.01 27.50
N GLY A 288 26.41 18.42 26.93
CA GLY A 288 26.91 19.78 26.99
C GLY A 288 25.92 20.81 26.43
N TRP A 289 25.14 20.48 25.39
CA TRP A 289 24.14 21.41 24.84
C TRP A 289 23.02 21.77 25.83
N ARG A 290 22.72 20.92 26.83
CA ARG A 290 21.74 21.27 27.89
C ARG A 290 22.19 22.44 28.74
N GLN A 291 23.49 22.70 28.85
CA GLN A 291 24.01 23.66 29.82
C GLN A 291 23.64 25.12 29.48
N THR A 292 23.24 25.40 28.24
CA THR A 292 22.73 26.74 27.84
C THR A 292 21.22 26.90 28.03
N LEU A 293 20.48 25.80 28.17
CA LEU A 293 19.01 25.78 28.21
C LEU A 293 18.40 26.59 29.35
N PRO A 294 18.91 26.56 30.60
CA PRO A 294 18.27 27.31 31.69
C PRO A 294 18.11 28.79 31.36
N PHE A 295 19.16 29.41 30.79
CA PHE A 295 19.09 30.81 30.37
C PHE A 295 18.09 31.01 29.22
N TRP A 296 18.17 30.19 28.17
CA TRP A 296 17.31 30.32 27.00
C TRP A 296 15.82 30.11 27.32
N ILE A 297 15.50 29.08 28.09
CA ILE A 297 14.14 28.74 28.48
C ILE A 297 13.55 29.80 29.41
N ASP A 298 14.32 30.28 30.39
CA ASP A 298 13.87 31.39 31.24
C ASP A 298 13.66 32.66 30.42
N TYR A 299 14.54 32.92 29.46
CA TYR A 299 14.43 34.08 28.60
C TYR A 299 13.19 34.02 27.70
N TYR A 300 12.91 32.85 27.12
CA TYR A 300 11.71 32.57 26.34
C TYR A 300 10.44 32.72 27.19
N LYS A 301 10.33 32.00 28.32
CA LYS A 301 9.10 31.93 29.13
C LYS A 301 8.83 33.19 29.93
N ASN A 302 9.86 33.80 30.49
CA ASN A 302 9.73 34.91 31.44
C ASN A 302 10.11 36.27 30.84
N GLY A 303 10.70 36.29 29.65
CA GLY A 303 11.22 37.50 29.02
C GLY A 303 12.52 38.02 29.64
N LYS A 304 13.11 37.29 30.62
CA LYS A 304 14.46 37.53 31.18
C LYS A 304 15.08 36.19 31.63
N GLY A 305 16.35 35.99 31.32
CA GLY A 305 17.18 34.93 31.89
C GLY A 305 18.24 35.52 32.82
N THR A 306 18.52 34.88 33.95
CA THR A 306 19.62 35.28 34.84
C THR A 306 20.76 34.28 34.73
N VAL A 307 21.97 34.79 34.51
CA VAL A 307 23.17 33.97 34.53
C VAL A 307 23.55 33.75 36.00
N ASN A 308 23.30 32.52 36.47
CA ASN A 308 23.63 32.08 37.82
C ASN A 308 24.98 31.34 37.89
N LYS A 309 25.38 30.75 36.77
CA LYS A 309 26.68 30.12 36.56
C LYS A 309 27.17 30.46 35.16
N GLU A 310 28.45 30.77 35.04
CA GLU A 310 29.06 30.87 33.72
C GLU A 310 29.37 29.47 33.19
N VAL A 311 29.14 29.26 31.90
CA VAL A 311 29.25 27.96 31.23
C VAL A 311 29.96 28.14 29.91
N LEU A 312 30.86 27.22 29.56
CA LEU A 312 31.40 27.04 28.22
C LEU A 312 30.91 25.70 27.66
N VAL A 313 30.46 25.69 26.41
CA VAL A 313 30.08 24.49 25.64
C VAL A 313 30.82 24.54 24.31
N GLY A 314 31.34 23.40 23.85
CA GLY A 314 32.01 23.32 22.55
C GLY A 314 31.72 22.02 21.83
N TRP A 315 31.62 22.06 20.50
CA TRP A 315 31.35 20.89 19.67
C TRP A 315 32.06 20.95 18.32
N TYR A 316 32.41 19.76 17.82
CA TYR A 316 33.11 19.58 16.53
C TYR A 316 33.11 18.11 16.13
N ARG A 317 33.36 17.85 14.84
CA ARG A 317 33.67 16.51 14.35
C ARG A 317 35.11 16.13 14.68
N THR A 318 35.35 14.87 15.01
CA THR A 318 36.68 14.36 15.38
C THR A 318 37.57 14.01 14.18
N SER A 319 37.14 14.36 12.97
CA SER A 319 37.87 14.22 11.71
C SER A 319 37.43 15.32 10.75
N GLN A 320 38.30 15.69 9.80
CA GLN A 320 37.91 16.57 8.70
C GLN A 320 36.95 15.85 7.76
N ALA A 321 36.06 16.59 7.10
CA ALA A 321 35.04 16.03 6.20
C ALA A 321 35.62 15.16 5.09
N SER A 322 36.77 15.56 4.54
CA SER A 322 37.36 14.96 3.34
C SER A 322 38.38 13.86 3.60
N VAL A 323 38.66 13.51 4.86
CA VAL A 323 39.75 12.57 5.19
C VAL A 323 39.35 11.11 5.03
N CYS A 324 38.09 10.78 5.33
CA CYS A 324 37.56 9.42 5.28
C CYS A 324 36.40 9.32 4.29
N ASN A 325 35.96 8.10 4.00
CA ASN A 325 34.81 7.88 3.13
C ASN A 325 33.54 8.42 3.80
N ASP A 326 32.64 9.05 3.05
CA ASP A 326 31.38 9.59 3.57
C ASP A 326 30.36 8.50 3.92
N GLY A 327 30.60 7.25 3.54
CA GLY A 327 29.73 6.10 3.78
C GLY A 327 28.43 6.18 2.99
N GLU A 328 28.45 6.80 1.81
CA GLU A 328 27.24 7.07 1.00
C GLU A 328 26.24 8.02 1.71
N THR A 329 26.67 8.73 2.76
CA THR A 329 25.83 9.72 3.47
C THR A 329 25.50 10.88 2.52
N SER A 330 24.24 11.31 2.48
CA SER A 330 23.84 12.55 1.82
C SER A 330 23.65 13.70 2.81
N GLY A 331 23.93 14.93 2.38
CA GLY A 331 23.34 16.11 3.02
C GLY A 331 21.92 16.28 2.50
N ASN A 332 20.93 16.41 3.39
CA ASN A 332 19.49 16.27 3.09
C ASN A 332 19.13 14.88 2.54
N THR A 333 17.84 14.60 2.28
CA THR A 333 17.41 13.30 1.76
C THR A 333 16.29 13.37 0.72
N ALA A 334 16.47 12.63 -0.38
CA ALA A 334 15.46 12.46 -1.42
C ALA A 334 14.18 11.79 -0.91
N SER A 335 14.27 10.99 0.16
CA SER A 335 13.09 10.35 0.78
C SER A 335 12.08 11.34 1.37
N GLN A 336 12.54 12.57 1.68
CA GLN A 336 11.71 13.70 2.09
C GLN A 336 11.49 14.70 0.96
N LEU A 337 11.69 14.27 -0.29
CA LEU A 337 11.58 15.08 -1.51
C LEU A 337 12.51 16.30 -1.49
N GLN A 338 13.64 16.19 -0.79
CA GLN A 338 14.66 17.23 -0.72
C GLN A 338 15.76 16.95 -1.74
N LYS A 339 16.35 18.00 -2.30
CA LYS A 339 17.59 17.88 -3.04
C LYS A 339 18.70 17.41 -2.10
N GLU A 340 19.48 16.44 -2.55
CA GLU A 340 20.63 15.93 -1.81
C GLU A 340 21.92 16.70 -2.19
N PHE A 341 22.81 16.82 -1.22
CA PHE A 341 24.10 17.50 -1.33
C PHE A 341 25.23 16.55 -0.91
N ASP A 342 26.45 16.86 -1.33
CA ASP A 342 27.63 16.22 -0.76
C ASP A 342 27.75 16.64 0.72
N PRO A 343 27.85 15.69 1.67
CA PRO A 343 27.87 16.03 3.10
C PRO A 343 29.07 16.92 3.48
N LYS A 344 30.17 16.91 2.72
CA LYS A 344 31.32 17.79 2.97
C LYS A 344 31.04 19.25 2.65
N ASP A 345 30.10 19.51 1.73
CA ASP A 345 29.70 20.87 1.34
C ASP A 345 28.65 21.42 2.31
N VAL A 346 27.98 20.53 3.07
CA VAL A 346 26.98 20.88 4.09
C VAL A 346 27.63 21.15 5.45
N MET A 347 28.60 20.33 5.87
CA MET A 347 29.16 20.33 7.23
C MET A 347 30.56 20.95 7.27
N GLN A 348 30.74 22.02 8.04
CA GLN A 348 31.99 22.77 8.06
C GLN A 348 33.07 22.15 8.97
N ASP A 349 34.34 22.21 8.55
CA ASP A 349 35.50 21.85 9.39
C ASP A 349 35.86 22.97 10.37
N LYS A 350 34.98 23.16 11.35
CA LYS A 350 35.11 24.15 12.42
C LYS A 350 34.89 23.55 13.82
N ILE A 351 35.48 24.21 14.80
CA ILE A 351 35.19 24.02 16.23
C ILE A 351 34.26 25.13 16.66
N PHE A 352 33.05 24.75 17.04
CA PHE A 352 31.99 25.65 17.47
C PHE A 352 31.95 25.72 18.99
N PHE A 353 31.55 26.87 19.52
CA PHE A 353 31.44 27.06 20.95
C PHE A 353 30.36 28.10 21.30
N SER A 354 29.73 27.88 22.45
CA SER A 354 28.81 28.82 23.07
C SER A 354 29.17 29.01 24.54
N ALA A 355 28.95 30.20 25.07
CA ALA A 355 29.18 30.46 26.47
C ALA A 355 28.04 31.28 27.09
N VAL A 356 27.53 30.85 28.25
CA VAL A 356 26.62 31.65 29.05
C VAL A 356 27.48 32.48 30.00
N LEU A 357 27.50 33.80 29.83
CA LEU A 357 28.41 34.69 30.54
C LEU A 357 27.67 35.83 31.24
N GLY A 358 28.11 36.15 32.46
CA GLY A 358 27.65 37.32 33.21
C GLY A 358 28.41 38.60 32.86
N SER A 359 29.52 38.48 32.13
CA SER A 359 30.25 39.58 31.50
C SER A 359 31.13 39.05 30.38
N ALA A 360 31.49 39.89 29.41
CA ALA A 360 32.31 39.48 28.27
C ALA A 360 33.61 38.76 28.70
N ALA A 361 33.99 37.75 27.92
CA ALA A 361 35.24 37.00 28.06
C ALA A 361 35.82 36.76 26.66
N GLU A 362 37.14 36.59 26.59
CA GLU A 362 37.83 36.15 25.38
C GLU A 362 37.78 34.63 25.29
N VAL A 363 37.87 34.09 24.08
CA VAL A 363 37.90 32.65 23.82
C VAL A 363 39.12 32.30 22.97
N SER A 364 39.79 31.21 23.31
CA SER A 364 40.91 30.67 22.54
C SER A 364 40.71 29.17 22.33
N VAL A 365 41.09 28.67 21.16
CA VAL A 365 40.98 27.26 20.79
C VAL A 365 42.34 26.75 20.38
N MET A 366 42.73 25.60 20.91
CA MET A 366 43.97 24.91 20.57
C MET A 366 43.65 23.58 19.92
N VAL A 367 44.35 23.24 18.83
CA VAL A 367 44.30 21.91 18.19
C VAL A 367 45.73 21.40 18.07
N GLY A 368 46.09 20.37 18.84
CA GLY A 368 47.46 19.92 18.97
C GLY A 368 48.35 21.02 19.57
N SER A 369 49.30 21.54 18.79
CA SER A 369 50.14 22.69 19.18
C SER A 369 49.64 24.03 18.65
N ASN A 370 48.60 24.06 17.82
CA ASN A 370 48.16 25.26 17.12
C ASN A 370 47.09 25.98 17.92
N VAL A 371 47.44 27.17 18.44
CA VAL A 371 46.52 28.04 19.18
C VAL A 371 45.93 29.10 18.24
N GLN A 372 44.62 29.28 18.30
CA GLN A 372 43.87 30.28 17.57
C GLN A 372 43.03 31.11 18.54
N ASP A 373 43.06 32.43 18.38
CA ASP A 373 42.10 33.31 19.05
C ASP A 373 40.72 33.14 18.40
N GLY A 374 39.72 32.81 19.21
CA GLY A 374 38.34 32.69 18.75
C GLY A 374 37.62 34.04 18.73
N LYS A 375 36.61 34.15 17.86
CA LYS A 375 35.75 35.34 17.78
C LYS A 375 34.29 34.96 18.05
N TRP A 376 33.61 35.81 18.82
CA TRP A 376 32.16 35.74 18.99
C TRP A 376 31.47 36.30 17.75
N THR A 377 30.70 35.47 17.06
CA THR A 377 29.88 35.84 15.89
C THR A 377 28.47 36.26 16.31
N SER A 378 28.00 35.78 17.47
CA SER A 378 26.79 36.22 18.15
C SER A 378 27.13 36.65 19.58
N VAL A 379 26.67 37.84 19.96
CA VAL A 379 26.92 38.46 21.26
C VAL A 379 25.58 38.95 21.82
N PRO A 380 25.25 38.66 23.10
CA PRO A 380 24.01 39.12 23.69
C PRO A 380 24.05 40.63 23.95
N ASP A 381 22.90 41.29 23.79
CA ASP A 381 22.74 42.70 24.12
C ASP A 381 23.13 43.00 25.58
N GLY A 382 23.90 44.06 25.79
CA GLY A 382 24.42 44.42 27.11
C GLY A 382 25.50 43.48 27.67
N GLY A 383 25.94 42.46 26.91
CA GLY A 383 27.06 41.59 27.28
C GLY A 383 26.77 40.57 28.39
N ILE A 384 25.50 40.28 28.65
CA ILE A 384 25.04 39.28 29.62
C ILE A 384 24.13 38.29 28.90
N GLY A 385 24.47 37.01 28.92
CA GLY A 385 23.68 35.96 28.28
C GLY A 385 24.54 35.01 27.45
N VAL A 386 24.00 34.51 26.34
CA VAL A 386 24.65 33.49 25.52
C VAL A 386 25.43 34.11 24.38
N TYR A 387 26.74 33.85 24.39
CA TYR A 387 27.68 34.12 23.32
C TYR A 387 27.83 32.88 22.43
N HIS A 388 28.10 33.07 21.14
CA HIS A 388 28.36 31.98 20.21
C HIS A 388 29.42 32.36 19.16
N GLY A 389 30.23 31.39 18.74
CA GLY A 389 31.31 31.58 17.77
C GLY A 389 31.93 30.26 17.32
N SER A 390 32.89 30.36 16.41
CA SER A 390 33.63 29.20 15.90
C SER A 390 35.02 29.58 15.37
N VAL A 391 35.89 28.58 15.22
CA VAL A 391 37.18 28.68 14.52
C VAL A 391 37.35 27.53 13.53
N PRO A 392 38.00 27.72 12.37
CA PRO A 392 38.31 26.61 11.46
C PRO A 392 39.40 25.70 12.05
N PHE A 393 39.43 24.44 11.62
CA PHE A 393 40.54 23.54 11.90
C PHE A 393 41.03 22.83 10.62
N THR A 394 42.34 22.74 10.48
CA THR A 394 43.03 21.94 9.44
C THR A 394 44.10 21.03 10.04
N SER A 395 44.34 21.16 11.35
CA SER A 395 45.35 20.42 12.10
C SER A 395 44.71 19.27 12.88
N THR A 396 45.50 18.27 13.24
CA THR A 396 45.11 17.16 14.11
C THR A 396 45.69 17.33 15.51
N GLY A 397 45.12 16.59 16.47
CA GLY A 397 45.55 16.57 17.86
C GLY A 397 44.43 16.93 18.84
N ASN A 398 44.78 16.92 20.12
CA ASN A 398 43.86 17.24 21.21
C ASN A 398 43.29 18.65 21.05
N VAL A 399 42.00 18.80 21.33
CA VAL A 399 41.33 20.09 21.28
C VAL A 399 41.21 20.66 22.69
N VAL A 400 41.59 21.93 22.86
CA VAL A 400 41.38 22.65 24.12
C VAL A 400 40.66 23.96 23.83
N ILE A 401 39.49 24.16 24.44
CA ILE A 401 38.71 25.41 24.33
C ILE A 401 38.77 26.12 25.67
N ARG A 402 39.21 27.37 25.69
CA ARG A 402 39.31 28.18 26.91
C ARG A 402 38.54 29.47 26.77
N ILE A 403 37.89 29.87 27.85
CA ILE A 403 37.44 31.25 28.04
C ILE A 403 38.28 31.92 29.12
N GLN A 404 38.64 33.19 28.89
CA GLN A 404 39.52 33.95 29.77
C GLN A 404 39.05 35.40 29.93
N ARG A 405 39.35 36.01 31.07
CA ARG A 405 39.04 37.41 31.36
C ARG A 405 40.20 38.04 32.10
N GLY A 406 40.80 39.08 31.52
CA GLY A 406 41.97 39.76 32.10
C GLY A 406 43.19 38.83 32.25
N GLY A 407 43.37 37.88 31.33
CA GLY A 407 44.45 36.88 31.36
C GLY A 407 44.24 35.69 32.30
N ALA A 408 43.18 35.67 33.10
CA ALA A 408 42.81 34.52 33.93
C ALA A 408 41.88 33.57 33.17
N ILE A 409 42.22 32.27 33.14
CA ILE A 409 41.36 31.23 32.57
C ILE A 409 40.15 31.03 33.49
N LEU A 410 38.94 31.19 32.94
CA LEU A 410 37.68 31.01 33.65
C LEU A 410 37.18 29.56 33.57
N ALA A 411 37.22 28.99 32.36
CA ALA A 411 36.89 27.60 32.10
C ALA A 411 37.71 27.04 30.94
N GLN A 412 37.92 25.73 30.99
CA GLN A 412 38.62 24.95 29.98
C GLN A 412 37.83 23.69 29.68
N ILE A 413 37.67 23.38 28.40
CA ILE A 413 37.22 22.07 27.91
C ILE A 413 38.45 21.37 27.33
N ASP A 414 38.76 20.19 27.85
CA ASP A 414 39.71 19.25 27.27
C ASP A 414 38.94 18.25 26.40
N GLY A 415 38.92 18.50 25.10
CA GLY A 415 38.12 17.75 24.15
C GLY A 415 38.83 16.56 23.49
N SER A 416 38.03 15.71 22.84
CA SER A 416 38.55 14.59 22.04
C SER A 416 39.48 15.06 20.92
N SER A 417 40.52 14.28 20.63
CA SER A 417 41.46 14.60 19.54
C SER A 417 40.78 14.59 18.17
N ILE A 418 41.14 15.55 17.33
CA ILE A 418 40.88 15.51 15.89
C ILE A 418 41.94 14.61 15.26
N ALA A 419 41.52 13.64 14.44
CA ALA A 419 42.39 12.63 13.87
C ALA A 419 42.25 12.53 12.35
N ASN A 420 43.26 11.93 11.71
CA ASN A 420 43.27 11.67 10.26
C ASN A 420 42.86 10.22 9.92
N ASN A 421 42.30 9.50 10.89
CA ASN A 421 41.79 8.15 10.71
C ASN A 421 40.39 8.07 11.33
N CYS A 422 39.52 7.27 10.72
CA CYS A 422 38.15 7.10 11.19
C CYS A 422 37.84 5.65 11.52
N GLU A 423 36.90 5.46 12.45
CA GLU A 423 36.38 4.16 12.81
C GLU A 423 35.72 3.51 11.59
N GLY A 424 36.11 2.29 11.26
CA GLY A 424 35.64 1.60 10.04
C GLY A 424 36.01 2.29 8.72
N GLY A 425 36.88 3.30 8.74
CA GLY A 425 37.22 4.10 7.54
C GLY A 425 36.14 5.08 7.10
N LEU A 426 35.10 5.29 7.92
CA LEU A 426 33.95 6.15 7.60
C LEU A 426 33.97 7.44 8.43
N THR A 427 33.69 8.58 7.80
CA THR A 427 33.54 9.86 8.51
C THR A 427 32.39 9.77 9.50
N ASN A 428 32.68 10.00 10.79
CA ASN A 428 31.64 10.15 11.79
C ASN A 428 31.15 11.59 11.81
N TRP A 429 29.97 11.83 11.22
CA TRP A 429 29.32 13.13 11.17
C TRP A 429 28.63 13.52 12.49
N ASN A 430 28.61 12.62 13.48
CA ASN A 430 28.15 12.90 14.83
C ASN A 430 29.23 13.68 15.63
N PRO A 431 28.93 14.88 16.18
CA PRO A 431 29.92 15.70 16.85
C PRO A 431 30.24 15.15 18.23
N TRP A 432 31.46 15.42 18.68
CA TRP A 432 31.78 15.39 20.09
C TRP A 432 31.34 16.71 20.72
N VAL A 433 30.65 16.67 21.85
CA VAL A 433 30.24 17.88 22.60
C VAL A 433 30.80 17.84 24.01
N GLY A 434 31.47 18.91 24.41
CA GLY A 434 32.00 19.10 25.75
C GLY A 434 31.37 20.32 26.41
N SER A 435 31.42 20.35 27.73
CA SER A 435 31.09 21.55 28.50
C SER A 435 31.94 21.69 29.75
N ALA A 436 32.07 22.92 30.23
CA ALA A 436 32.70 23.28 31.48
C ALA A 436 31.83 24.32 32.20
N VAL A 437 31.41 23.98 33.42
CA VAL A 437 30.59 24.85 34.28
C VAL A 437 31.49 25.44 35.36
N LEU A 438 31.49 26.77 35.51
CA LEU A 438 32.27 27.42 36.54
C LEU A 438 31.70 27.11 37.93
N SER A 439 32.58 26.82 38.89
CA SER A 439 32.19 26.57 40.28
C SER A 439 31.71 27.83 41.00
N SER A 440 32.21 29.00 40.60
CA SER A 440 31.79 30.29 41.15
C SER A 440 30.39 30.66 40.67
N SER A 441 29.49 30.92 41.61
CA SER A 441 28.18 31.51 41.31
C SER A 441 28.34 32.96 40.88
N VAL A 442 27.58 33.35 39.85
CA VAL A 442 27.38 34.73 39.43
C VAL A 442 25.90 35.08 39.58
N SER A 443 25.55 36.35 39.48
CA SER A 443 24.15 36.79 39.42
C SER A 443 24.08 37.99 38.51
N ALA A 444 24.00 37.72 37.21
CA ALA A 444 23.96 38.75 36.18
C ALA A 444 22.68 38.60 35.36
N THR A 445 21.88 39.66 35.27
CA THR A 445 20.64 39.67 34.50
C THR A 445 20.73 40.78 33.44
N PRO A 446 20.31 40.53 32.18
CA PRO A 446 20.22 41.57 31.17
C PRO A 446 19.38 42.77 31.64
N ALA A 447 19.86 43.97 31.34
CA ALA A 447 19.19 45.21 31.74
C ALA A 447 17.78 45.30 31.14
N LEU A 448 17.67 45.08 29.83
CA LEU A 448 16.40 45.08 29.11
C LEU A 448 15.69 43.74 29.22
N ALA A 449 14.36 43.76 29.36
CA ALA A 449 13.54 42.57 29.17
C ALA A 449 13.28 42.35 27.67
N ARG A 450 12.92 41.13 27.29
CA ARG A 450 12.55 40.77 25.90
C ARG A 450 11.52 41.73 25.30
N LYS A 451 10.49 42.10 26.08
CA LYS A 451 9.43 43.02 25.63
C LYS A 451 9.93 44.44 25.29
N ASP A 452 11.07 44.83 25.83
CA ASP A 452 11.69 46.16 25.65
C ASP A 452 12.82 46.11 24.60
N GLN A 453 13.10 44.93 24.06
CA GLN A 453 14.05 44.71 22.98
C GLN A 453 13.32 44.58 21.64
N LYS A 454 14.07 44.78 20.56
CA LYS A 454 13.60 44.63 19.17
C LYS A 454 14.65 43.84 18.37
N CYS A 455 14.24 43.36 17.19
CA CYS A 455 15.23 42.90 16.23
C CYS A 455 16.17 44.07 15.90
N ILE A 456 17.48 43.80 15.86
CA ILE A 456 18.50 44.81 15.53
C ILE A 456 19.41 44.36 14.38
N LYS A 457 19.27 43.10 13.96
CA LYS A 457 19.96 42.52 12.81
C LYS A 457 19.06 41.43 12.25
N GLY A 458 18.74 41.51 10.97
CA GLY A 458 17.96 40.49 10.28
C GLY A 458 18.45 40.28 8.86
N THR A 459 17.93 39.24 8.23
CA THR A 459 18.20 38.86 6.85
C THR A 459 16.90 38.35 6.21
N GLY A 460 16.94 38.04 4.93
CA GLY A 460 15.78 37.53 4.18
C GLY A 460 16.21 36.52 3.12
N ALA A 461 15.22 35.86 2.51
CA ALA A 461 15.42 34.98 1.37
C ALA A 461 16.01 35.76 0.18
N LYS A 462 16.40 35.04 -0.88
CA LYS A 462 16.88 35.67 -2.12
C LYS A 462 15.83 36.67 -2.63
N GLY A 463 16.24 37.91 -2.89
CA GLY A 463 15.36 39.02 -3.29
C GLY A 463 14.77 39.83 -2.12
N PHE A 464 14.75 39.30 -0.89
CA PHE A 464 14.26 40.00 0.31
C PHE A 464 15.38 40.50 1.21
N LYS A 465 16.59 39.95 1.06
CA LYS A 465 17.74 40.17 1.96
C LYS A 465 17.98 41.64 2.29
N GLU A 466 18.18 42.51 1.30
CA GLU A 466 18.55 43.91 1.54
C GLU A 466 17.43 44.69 2.25
N LEU A 467 16.18 44.44 1.87
CA LEU A 467 15.02 45.02 2.55
C LEU A 467 14.97 44.53 4.01
N CYS A 468 15.11 43.23 4.25
CA CYS A 468 15.10 42.70 5.61
C CYS A 468 16.27 43.22 6.46
N GLU A 469 17.48 43.32 5.91
CA GLU A 469 18.63 43.91 6.60
C GLU A 469 18.36 45.36 7.03
N PHE A 470 17.73 46.16 6.18
CA PHE A 470 17.35 47.54 6.51
C PHE A 470 16.22 47.62 7.53
N ASN A 471 15.10 46.94 7.27
CA ASN A 471 13.88 47.00 8.08
C ASN A 471 14.13 46.41 9.49
N CYS A 472 14.72 45.21 9.55
CA CYS A 472 14.93 44.50 10.81
C CYS A 472 15.89 45.23 11.75
N LYS A 473 16.84 46.01 11.23
CA LYS A 473 17.76 46.84 12.03
C LYS A 473 17.03 47.81 12.96
N TYR A 474 15.86 48.31 12.54
CA TYR A 474 15.06 49.27 13.30
C TYR A 474 13.84 48.63 13.98
N GLY A 475 13.79 47.30 14.03
CA GLY A 475 12.77 46.56 14.76
C GLY A 475 11.51 46.21 13.98
N TYR A 476 11.38 46.63 12.70
CA TYR A 476 10.33 46.14 11.82
C TYR A 476 10.84 44.90 11.05
N CYS A 477 10.54 43.70 11.54
CA CYS A 477 11.09 42.46 11.00
C CYS A 477 9.99 41.39 10.87
N PRO A 478 9.10 41.49 9.87
CA PRO A 478 7.96 40.58 9.76
C PRO A 478 8.43 39.14 9.51
N VAL A 479 8.02 38.20 10.37
CA VAL A 479 8.41 36.77 10.30
C VAL A 479 8.00 36.10 9.00
N SER A 480 6.98 36.62 8.32
CA SER A 480 6.51 36.13 7.02
C SER A 480 7.49 36.35 5.87
N SER A 481 8.50 37.21 6.04
CA SER A 481 9.40 37.62 4.96
C SER A 481 10.85 37.80 5.40
N CYS A 482 11.09 37.98 6.69
CA CYS A 482 12.41 38.24 7.25
C CYS A 482 12.73 37.32 8.44
N LEU A 483 14.02 37.05 8.62
CA LEU A 483 14.61 36.31 9.72
C LEU A 483 15.35 37.27 10.65
N CYS A 484 15.01 37.28 11.94
CA CYS A 484 15.78 38.01 12.93
C CYS A 484 16.99 37.19 13.40
N GLN A 485 18.18 37.79 13.32
CA GLN A 485 19.46 37.17 13.71
C GLN A 485 19.98 37.67 15.05
N ALA A 486 19.55 38.84 15.52
CA ALA A 486 19.93 39.36 16.83
C ALA A 486 18.86 40.26 17.44
N PHE A 487 18.70 40.15 18.75
CA PHE A 487 17.72 40.88 19.55
C PHE A 487 18.44 41.76 20.57
N GLY A 488 18.01 43.01 20.70
CA GLY A 488 18.70 43.94 21.60
C GLY A 488 18.02 45.29 21.75
N LYS A 489 18.75 46.25 22.31
CA LYS A 489 18.26 47.61 22.54
C LYS A 489 17.75 48.20 21.22
N PRO A 490 16.51 48.71 21.16
CA PRO A 490 15.97 49.33 19.97
C PRO A 490 16.87 50.44 19.44
N ILE A 491 17.23 50.35 18.15
CA ILE A 491 17.94 51.42 17.45
C ILE A 491 16.91 52.51 17.12
N PRO A 492 17.21 53.81 17.37
CA PRO A 492 16.30 54.89 17.01
C PRO A 492 15.86 54.81 15.55
N GLU A 493 14.55 54.81 15.33
CA GLU A 493 13.93 54.76 14.01
C GLU A 493 14.29 56.02 13.20
N PRO A 494 14.59 55.90 11.90
CA PRO A 494 14.74 57.05 11.02
C PRO A 494 13.46 57.90 11.01
N LYS A 495 13.57 59.18 10.64
CA LYS A 495 12.37 60.02 10.51
C LYS A 495 11.50 59.52 9.36
N ALA A 496 10.21 59.28 9.63
CA ALA A 496 9.21 59.02 8.60
C ALA A 496 9.11 60.22 7.62
N LEU A 497 9.12 59.92 6.34
CA LEU A 497 9.11 60.90 5.25
C LEU A 497 7.70 61.17 4.69
N GLU A 498 6.69 60.43 5.16
CA GLU A 498 5.32 60.44 4.63
C GLU A 498 5.30 60.07 3.14
N VAL A 499 6.17 59.11 2.76
CA VAL A 499 6.30 58.60 1.38
C VAL A 499 5.76 57.19 1.32
N ASP A 500 4.84 56.95 0.39
CA ASP A 500 4.32 55.62 0.10
C ASP A 500 5.40 54.74 -0.57
N GLY A 501 5.39 53.46 -0.22
CA GLY A 501 6.22 52.43 -0.86
C GLY A 501 5.38 51.23 -1.23
N PHE A 502 5.50 50.80 -2.48
CA PHE A 502 4.80 49.64 -3.04
C PHE A 502 5.82 48.64 -3.59
N PRO A 503 5.45 47.36 -3.79
CA PRO A 503 6.28 46.45 -4.56
C PRO A 503 6.57 47.00 -5.96
N ALA A 504 7.77 46.78 -6.47
CA ALA A 504 8.12 47.08 -7.85
C ALA A 504 7.36 46.17 -8.82
N LYS A 505 7.25 46.57 -10.09
CA LYS A 505 6.57 45.78 -11.13
C LYS A 505 7.20 44.38 -11.23
N GLY A 506 6.37 43.34 -11.21
CA GLY A 506 6.83 41.95 -11.26
C GLY A 506 7.25 41.38 -9.90
N LYS A 507 7.09 42.12 -8.80
CA LYS A 507 7.24 41.62 -7.44
C LYS A 507 5.89 41.21 -6.85
N SER A 508 5.92 40.31 -5.88
CA SER A 508 4.73 39.80 -5.21
C SER A 508 4.25 40.74 -4.10
N GLU A 509 3.06 40.47 -3.57
CA GLU A 509 2.51 41.16 -2.40
C GLU A 509 3.36 40.96 -1.13
N ASN A 510 4.24 39.95 -1.10
CA ASN A 510 5.14 39.70 0.05
C ASN A 510 6.10 40.88 0.31
N TYR A 511 6.33 41.74 -0.68
CA TYR A 511 7.16 42.94 -0.55
C TYR A 511 6.42 44.13 0.07
N SER A 512 5.08 44.12 0.09
CA SER A 512 4.28 45.33 0.38
C SER A 512 4.60 45.93 1.75
N GLY A 513 4.62 45.11 2.80
CA GLY A 513 4.93 45.56 4.15
C GLY A 513 6.36 46.11 4.27
N LEU A 514 7.33 45.49 3.59
CA LEU A 514 8.74 45.87 3.64
C LEU A 514 9.01 47.15 2.82
N CYS A 515 8.41 47.27 1.64
CA CYS A 515 8.54 48.45 0.79
C CYS A 515 7.83 49.66 1.39
N SER A 516 6.63 49.47 1.93
CA SER A 516 5.90 50.55 2.62
C SER A 516 6.73 51.14 3.75
N TRP A 517 7.30 50.28 4.60
CA TRP A 517 8.12 50.75 5.72
C TRP A 517 9.46 51.33 5.25
N ALA A 518 10.18 50.66 4.35
CA ALA A 518 11.52 51.09 3.93
C ALA A 518 11.50 52.41 3.14
N CYS A 519 10.59 52.57 2.19
CA CYS A 519 10.50 53.79 1.38
C CYS A 519 10.10 54.99 2.24
N ASN A 520 9.19 54.81 3.20
CA ASN A 520 8.82 55.85 4.16
C ASN A 520 9.99 56.27 5.06
N HIS A 521 11.05 55.46 5.15
CA HIS A 521 12.26 55.76 5.93
C HIS A 521 13.50 56.03 5.07
N GLY A 522 13.30 56.41 3.80
CA GLY A 522 14.36 56.89 2.92
C GLY A 522 15.18 55.81 2.23
N TYR A 523 14.76 54.54 2.32
CA TYR A 523 15.39 53.42 1.62
C TYR A 523 14.38 52.75 0.68
N CYS A 524 14.38 53.17 -0.60
CA CYS A 524 13.43 52.70 -1.60
C CYS A 524 14.17 52.16 -2.83
N PRO A 525 14.79 50.96 -2.74
CA PRO A 525 15.53 50.38 -3.86
C PRO A 525 14.58 50.04 -5.01
N SER A 526 14.80 50.64 -6.19
CA SER A 526 13.92 50.52 -7.36
C SER A 526 13.80 49.10 -7.92
N GLU A 527 14.74 48.21 -7.59
CA GLU A 527 14.69 46.79 -7.94
C GLU A 527 13.53 46.05 -7.25
N TYR A 528 13.19 46.46 -6.01
CA TYR A 528 12.22 45.76 -5.17
C TYR A 528 10.98 46.60 -4.87
N CYS A 529 11.14 47.92 -4.79
CA CYS A 529 10.12 48.85 -4.39
C CYS A 529 9.88 49.96 -5.42
N SER A 530 8.71 50.57 -5.36
CA SER A 530 8.27 51.66 -6.22
C SER A 530 7.55 52.72 -5.38
N PRO A 531 7.78 54.02 -5.66
CA PRO A 531 7.04 55.11 -5.00
C PRO A 531 5.59 55.23 -5.47
N THR A 532 5.21 54.51 -6.54
CA THR A 532 3.85 54.44 -7.06
C THR A 532 3.37 53.01 -7.13
N LYS A 533 2.07 52.80 -6.93
CA LYS A 533 1.46 51.46 -6.94
C LYS A 533 1.66 50.78 -8.29
N GLN A 534 2.24 49.58 -8.25
CA GLN A 534 2.43 48.72 -9.42
C GLN A 534 1.51 47.51 -9.33
N GLU A 535 1.33 46.83 -10.46
CA GLU A 535 0.67 45.53 -10.49
C GLU A 535 1.60 44.45 -9.92
N THR A 536 1.12 43.72 -8.91
CA THR A 536 1.83 42.64 -8.24
C THR A 536 1.56 41.29 -8.90
N ILE A 537 2.51 40.37 -8.80
CA ILE A 537 2.32 38.99 -9.24
C ILE A 537 1.87 38.08 -8.10
N ILE A 538 1.20 36.99 -8.43
CA ILE A 538 0.96 35.86 -7.51
C ILE A 538 1.98 34.78 -7.87
N PRO A 539 3.00 34.53 -7.03
CA PRO A 539 3.96 33.47 -7.28
C PRO A 539 3.26 32.11 -7.35
N THR A 540 3.61 31.30 -8.35
CA THR A 540 3.14 29.90 -8.45
C THR A 540 3.82 28.98 -7.44
N VAL A 541 5.01 29.36 -6.98
CA VAL A 541 5.79 28.71 -5.94
C VAL A 541 6.11 29.77 -4.89
N SER A 542 6.02 29.40 -3.60
CA SER A 542 6.42 30.31 -2.52
C SER A 542 7.87 30.75 -2.68
N GLU A 543 8.11 32.05 -2.61
CA GLU A 543 9.46 32.65 -2.68
C GLU A 543 10.35 32.30 -1.48
N PHE A 544 9.77 31.63 -0.47
CA PHE A 544 10.43 31.22 0.77
C PHE A 544 10.65 29.71 0.86
N LEU A 545 10.23 28.93 -0.14
CA LEU A 545 10.53 27.50 -0.20
C LEU A 545 11.87 27.28 -0.91
N PRO A 546 12.71 26.35 -0.41
CA PRO A 546 13.88 25.92 -1.16
C PRO A 546 13.44 25.19 -2.45
N PRO A 547 14.27 25.22 -3.51
CA PRO A 547 13.95 24.51 -4.75
C PRO A 547 14.03 23.00 -4.55
N ALA A 548 13.08 22.26 -5.11
CA ALA A 548 13.17 20.82 -5.28
C ALA A 548 13.78 20.51 -6.65
N CYS A 549 14.29 19.29 -6.81
CA CYS A 549 14.58 18.79 -8.14
C CYS A 549 13.26 18.64 -8.91
N THR A 550 13.23 19.06 -10.17
CA THR A 550 12.07 18.95 -11.08
C THR A 550 12.46 18.33 -12.42
N GLY A 551 13.65 17.75 -12.50
CA GLY A 551 14.17 17.09 -13.69
C GLY A 551 15.51 16.45 -13.39
N GLY A 552 15.73 15.24 -13.88
CA GLY A 552 16.97 14.53 -13.63
C GLY A 552 17.33 13.53 -14.72
N LYS A 553 18.59 13.11 -14.71
CA LYS A 553 19.14 12.10 -15.62
C LYS A 553 19.90 11.05 -14.82
N GLY A 554 19.97 9.84 -15.35
CA GLY A 554 20.73 8.75 -14.77
C GLY A 554 21.35 7.88 -15.87
N ASP A 555 22.27 7.02 -15.48
CA ASP A 555 22.99 6.16 -16.42
C ASP A 555 22.28 4.83 -16.68
N GLY A 556 22.37 4.34 -17.92
CA GLY A 556 21.87 3.01 -18.31
C GLY A 556 20.40 2.79 -17.96
N ALA A 557 20.11 1.72 -17.21
CA ALA A 557 18.75 1.34 -16.82
C ALA A 557 18.09 2.36 -15.87
N LEU A 558 18.86 3.20 -15.17
CA LEU A 558 18.33 4.21 -14.24
C LEU A 558 17.87 5.49 -14.96
N GLY A 559 18.19 5.69 -16.24
CA GLY A 559 17.91 6.94 -16.96
C GLY A 559 16.42 7.34 -16.93
N GLY A 560 15.53 6.40 -17.25
CA GLY A 560 14.08 6.65 -17.19
C GLY A 560 13.55 6.84 -15.77
N LEU A 561 14.09 6.09 -14.79
CA LEU A 561 13.74 6.22 -13.38
C LEU A 561 14.13 7.59 -12.83
N CYS A 562 15.33 8.07 -13.12
CA CYS A 562 15.79 9.39 -12.73
C CYS A 562 14.96 10.50 -13.38
N GLN A 563 14.63 10.37 -14.67
CA GLN A 563 13.77 11.34 -15.36
C GLN A 563 12.39 11.44 -14.71
N TYR A 564 11.79 10.31 -14.33
CA TYR A 564 10.48 10.29 -13.67
C TYR A 564 10.55 10.76 -12.21
N ALA A 565 11.43 10.18 -11.40
CA ALA A 565 11.42 10.39 -9.95
C ALA A 565 11.92 11.79 -9.58
N CYS A 566 12.93 12.31 -10.29
CA CYS A 566 13.47 13.65 -10.04
C CYS A 566 12.48 14.76 -10.41
N ASP A 567 11.49 14.52 -11.28
CA ASP A 567 10.40 15.50 -11.54
C ASP A 567 9.56 15.78 -10.30
N TYR A 568 9.47 14.83 -9.36
CA TYR A 568 8.73 14.92 -8.12
C TYR A 568 9.62 15.13 -6.89
N GLY A 569 10.87 15.57 -7.08
CA GLY A 569 11.82 15.82 -5.99
C GLY A 569 12.49 14.57 -5.40
N PHE A 570 12.10 13.35 -5.77
CA PHE A 570 12.82 12.13 -5.36
C PHE A 570 14.00 11.90 -6.30
N CYS A 571 15.14 12.53 -5.99
CA CYS A 571 16.34 12.51 -6.84
C CYS A 571 17.60 12.13 -6.04
N PRO A 572 17.85 10.83 -5.78
CA PRO A 572 19.01 10.39 -5.00
C PRO A 572 20.32 10.69 -5.73
N ARG A 573 21.24 11.45 -5.11
CA ARG A 573 22.48 11.94 -5.79
C ARG A 573 23.43 10.84 -6.23
N LEU A 574 23.33 9.66 -5.62
CA LEU A 574 24.19 8.51 -5.91
C LEU A 574 23.72 7.73 -7.15
N ALA A 575 22.50 7.99 -7.63
CA ALA A 575 21.90 7.35 -8.79
C ALA A 575 21.56 8.35 -9.92
N CYS A 576 21.20 9.58 -9.56
CA CYS A 576 20.67 10.58 -10.47
C CYS A 576 21.41 11.92 -10.35
N ASP A 577 21.59 12.58 -11.49
CA ASP A 577 21.97 13.98 -11.58
C ASP A 577 20.70 14.84 -11.71
N CYS A 578 20.51 15.79 -10.79
CA CYS A 578 19.46 16.79 -10.92
C CYS A 578 19.82 17.80 -12.02
N THR A 579 19.00 17.90 -13.07
CA THR A 579 19.23 18.79 -14.21
C THR A 579 18.46 20.10 -14.11
N ASP A 580 17.31 20.07 -13.42
CA ASP A 580 16.39 21.20 -13.32
C ASP A 580 15.85 21.34 -11.89
N GLU A 581 15.64 22.59 -11.47
CA GLU A 581 15.19 22.95 -10.13
C GLU A 581 13.99 23.89 -10.18
N GLY A 582 13.04 23.68 -9.27
CA GLY A 582 11.80 24.45 -9.23
C GLY A 582 10.99 24.24 -7.96
N GLY A 583 9.71 24.59 -8.00
CA GLY A 583 8.78 24.23 -6.93
C GLY A 583 8.50 22.73 -6.95
N LEU A 584 8.35 22.14 -5.76
CA LEU A 584 8.06 20.71 -5.64
C LEU A 584 6.74 20.35 -6.34
N HIS A 585 6.81 19.51 -7.35
CA HIS A 585 5.64 18.87 -7.94
C HIS A 585 5.12 17.79 -6.98
N GLN A 586 3.83 17.82 -6.67
CA GLN A 586 3.23 16.80 -5.81
C GLN A 586 3.28 15.43 -6.51
N PRO A 587 3.93 14.42 -5.92
CA PRO A 587 3.96 13.09 -6.51
C PRO A 587 2.55 12.49 -6.58
N PRO A 588 2.26 11.64 -7.58
CA PRO A 588 1.06 10.82 -7.60
C PRO A 588 0.92 9.99 -6.31
N ALA A 589 -0.32 9.63 -5.98
CA ALA A 589 -0.59 8.76 -4.83
C ALA A 589 0.10 7.41 -5.02
N ALA A 590 0.78 6.95 -3.98
CA ALA A 590 1.38 5.63 -3.97
C ALA A 590 0.28 4.55 -3.86
N GLY A 591 0.28 3.59 -4.76
CA GLY A 591 -0.49 2.35 -4.70
C GLY A 591 0.23 1.24 -3.91
N SER A 592 -0.31 0.03 -3.98
CA SER A 592 0.22 -1.16 -3.26
C SER A 592 1.41 -1.84 -3.95
N THR A 593 1.81 -1.34 -5.11
CA THR A 593 2.92 -1.90 -5.90
C THR A 593 4.24 -1.46 -5.31
N SER A 594 5.21 -2.37 -5.14
CA SER A 594 6.59 -2.01 -4.80
C SER A 594 7.53 -2.45 -5.92
N GLY A 595 8.68 -1.80 -5.99
CA GLY A 595 9.71 -2.08 -6.99
C GLY A 595 11.06 -2.26 -6.35
N SER A 596 11.85 -3.19 -6.90
CA SER A 596 13.26 -3.34 -6.55
C SER A 596 14.11 -3.36 -7.82
N ALA A 597 15.33 -2.83 -7.76
CA ALA A 597 16.23 -2.84 -8.91
C ALA A 597 16.48 -4.24 -9.47
N LEU A 598 16.45 -4.37 -10.80
CA LEU A 598 16.81 -5.60 -11.51
C LEU A 598 18.29 -5.93 -11.25
N GLY A 599 18.59 -7.22 -11.03
CA GLY A 599 19.96 -7.69 -10.82
C GLY A 599 20.64 -7.21 -9.53
N GLY A 600 19.88 -6.64 -8.58
CA GLY A 600 20.41 -6.15 -7.31
C GLY A 600 21.23 -4.86 -7.41
N ALA A 601 21.04 -4.08 -8.48
CA ALA A 601 21.66 -2.77 -8.61
C ALA A 601 21.27 -1.85 -7.45
N LYS A 602 22.17 -0.96 -7.02
CA LYS A 602 21.85 0.08 -6.04
C LYS A 602 21.06 1.20 -6.74
N ASP A 603 19.74 1.11 -6.72
CA ASP A 603 18.84 2.12 -7.29
C ASP A 603 18.45 3.21 -6.29
N HIS A 604 18.93 3.12 -5.05
CA HIS A 604 18.63 4.08 -3.97
C HIS A 604 17.12 4.33 -3.77
N GLY A 605 16.30 3.30 -3.99
CA GLY A 605 14.84 3.35 -3.81
C GLY A 605 14.07 3.94 -4.99
N LEU A 606 14.71 4.20 -6.13
CA LEU A 606 14.06 4.69 -7.35
C LEU A 606 12.95 3.77 -7.84
N CYS A 607 13.19 2.45 -7.87
CA CYS A 607 12.16 1.49 -8.28
C CYS A 607 10.99 1.48 -7.29
N ASP A 608 11.26 1.51 -5.98
CA ASP A 608 10.21 1.52 -4.96
C ASP A 608 9.32 2.77 -5.10
N PHE A 609 9.96 3.94 -5.26
CA PHE A 609 9.27 5.21 -5.45
C PHE A 609 8.44 5.24 -6.74
N ALA A 610 9.02 4.79 -7.85
CA ALA A 610 8.41 4.88 -9.17
C ALA A 610 7.33 3.81 -9.39
N CYS A 611 7.60 2.55 -9.04
CA CYS A 611 6.67 1.45 -9.24
C CYS A 611 5.41 1.61 -8.36
N SER A 612 5.56 2.12 -7.14
CA SER A 612 4.40 2.47 -6.30
C SER A 612 3.53 3.57 -6.90
N ARG A 613 4.02 4.33 -7.89
CA ARG A 613 3.30 5.45 -8.51
C ARG A 613 3.00 5.21 -9.99
N GLY A 614 2.99 3.95 -10.41
CA GLY A 614 2.57 3.53 -11.74
C GLY A 614 3.63 3.63 -12.84
N TYR A 615 4.89 3.97 -12.51
CA TYR A 615 6.01 3.94 -13.45
C TYR A 615 7.02 2.86 -13.05
N CYS A 616 6.93 1.67 -13.65
CA CYS A 616 7.81 0.55 -13.34
C CYS A 616 8.44 -0.04 -14.61
N PRO A 617 9.57 0.50 -15.09
CA PRO A 617 10.22 0.00 -16.28
C PRO A 617 10.87 -1.38 -16.01
N ASP A 618 10.39 -2.44 -16.67
CA ASP A 618 10.88 -3.83 -16.51
C ASP A 618 12.38 -3.99 -16.80
N ALA A 619 12.95 -3.10 -17.63
CA ALA A 619 14.38 -3.07 -17.92
C ALA A 619 15.24 -2.65 -16.71
N ALA A 620 14.65 -2.02 -15.70
CA ALA A 620 15.34 -1.47 -14.53
C ALA A 620 14.79 -2.00 -13.20
N CYS A 621 13.51 -2.35 -13.14
CA CYS A 621 12.81 -2.74 -11.91
C CYS A 621 12.17 -4.12 -12.03
N THR A 622 12.24 -4.87 -10.94
CA THR A 622 11.41 -6.05 -10.68
C THR A 622 10.27 -5.65 -9.75
N LEU A 623 9.04 -5.97 -10.14
CA LEU A 623 7.86 -5.75 -9.30
C LEU A 623 7.87 -6.70 -8.10
N GLY A 624 7.75 -6.13 -6.91
CA GLY A 624 7.45 -6.84 -5.67
C GLY A 624 6.04 -6.50 -5.20
N TYR A 625 5.24 -7.51 -4.86
CA TYR A 625 4.19 -7.31 -3.86
C TYR A 625 4.85 -7.51 -2.50
N ALA A 626 4.54 -6.68 -1.51
CA ALA A 626 4.97 -6.94 -0.14
C ALA A 626 4.29 -8.23 0.35
N VAL A 627 5.00 -9.36 0.21
CA VAL A 627 4.58 -10.65 0.75
C VAL A 627 5.25 -10.80 2.10
N ASP A 628 4.46 -11.04 3.15
CA ASP A 628 4.93 -11.45 4.46
C ASP A 628 5.99 -12.57 4.27
N PRO A 629 7.20 -12.46 4.87
CA PRO A 629 8.22 -13.50 4.77
C PRO A 629 7.71 -14.91 5.13
N ASP A 630 6.71 -15.00 6.02
CA ASP A 630 6.07 -16.26 6.42
C ASP A 630 5.06 -16.80 5.38
N ASP A 631 4.66 -15.96 4.42
CA ASP A 631 3.66 -16.23 3.38
C ASP A 631 4.28 -16.48 2.00
N LYS A 632 5.60 -16.52 1.88
CA LYS A 632 6.31 -16.75 0.61
C LYS A 632 6.20 -18.21 0.15
N CYS A 633 5.82 -18.44 -1.12
CA CYS A 633 5.74 -19.77 -1.72
C CYS A 633 7.10 -20.48 -1.68
N GLN A 634 7.11 -21.75 -1.29
CA GLN A 634 8.30 -22.61 -1.34
C GLN A 634 8.00 -23.84 -2.18
N THR A 635 8.91 -24.25 -3.05
CA THR A 635 8.75 -25.44 -3.90
C THR A 635 8.72 -26.76 -3.10
N THR A 636 9.01 -26.69 -1.79
CA THR A 636 8.87 -27.79 -0.84
C THR A 636 7.47 -27.87 -0.22
N ASP A 637 6.65 -26.84 -0.38
CA ASP A 637 5.33 -26.69 0.23
C ASP A 637 4.22 -27.24 -0.70
N VAL A 638 4.49 -28.38 -1.35
CA VAL A 638 3.60 -29.02 -2.33
C VAL A 638 2.68 -30.02 -1.63
N THR A 639 1.37 -29.94 -1.89
CA THR A 639 0.37 -30.92 -1.40
C THR A 639 -0.18 -31.82 -2.50
N PHE A 640 0.04 -31.46 -3.77
CA PHE A 640 -0.28 -32.33 -4.90
C PHE A 640 0.44 -33.68 -4.83
N SER A 641 -0.30 -34.77 -5.03
CA SER A 641 0.26 -36.11 -5.03
C SER A 641 0.74 -36.51 -6.42
N ARG A 642 2.00 -36.90 -6.56
CA ARG A 642 2.56 -37.42 -7.83
C ARG A 642 2.33 -38.94 -8.04
N GLU A 643 1.53 -39.56 -7.18
CA GLU A 643 1.13 -40.97 -7.33
C GLU A 643 0.27 -41.17 -8.58
N THR A 644 0.52 -42.25 -9.32
CA THR A 644 -0.39 -42.70 -10.38
C THR A 644 -1.63 -43.31 -9.76
N MET A 645 -2.76 -42.64 -9.91
CA MET A 645 -4.05 -43.11 -9.40
C MET A 645 -4.50 -44.42 -10.07
N ARG A 646 -5.04 -45.34 -9.27
CA ARG A 646 -5.60 -46.60 -9.77
C ARG A 646 -6.94 -46.35 -10.49
N ALA A 647 -7.05 -46.80 -11.73
CA ALA A 647 -8.27 -46.68 -12.52
C ALA A 647 -9.49 -47.33 -11.82
N GLY A 648 -10.65 -46.67 -11.91
CA GLY A 648 -11.96 -47.25 -11.61
C GLY A 648 -12.72 -47.62 -12.87
N SER A 649 -13.90 -48.20 -12.72
CA SER A 649 -14.85 -48.42 -13.81
C SER A 649 -15.44 -47.08 -14.27
N HIS A 650 -15.58 -46.90 -15.58
CA HIS A 650 -16.11 -45.68 -16.20
C HIS A 650 -17.21 -45.99 -17.21
N TYR A 651 -17.98 -44.98 -17.59
CA TYR A 651 -19.11 -45.09 -18.50
C TYR A 651 -18.71 -45.72 -19.86
N ASP A 652 -19.46 -46.71 -20.35
CA ASP A 652 -19.24 -47.36 -21.65
C ASP A 652 -20.34 -46.96 -22.68
N ILE A 653 -19.91 -46.55 -23.87
CA ILE A 653 -20.73 -45.87 -24.90
C ILE A 653 -21.82 -46.73 -25.57
N PRO A 654 -21.77 -48.08 -25.67
CA PRO A 654 -22.79 -48.85 -26.40
C PRO A 654 -24.23 -48.71 -25.87
N MET A 655 -24.44 -48.15 -24.67
CA MET A 655 -25.78 -48.01 -24.07
C MET A 655 -26.69 -46.95 -24.72
N LEU A 656 -26.22 -46.21 -25.74
CA LEU A 656 -27.08 -45.37 -26.60
C LEU A 656 -27.72 -46.15 -27.77
N ASP A 657 -27.48 -47.46 -27.89
CA ASP A 657 -28.16 -48.31 -28.88
C ASP A 657 -29.55 -48.78 -28.39
N PRO A 658 -30.66 -48.36 -29.04
CA PRO A 658 -32.01 -48.84 -28.69
C PRO A 658 -32.23 -50.33 -28.97
N SER A 659 -31.28 -51.04 -29.58
CA SER A 659 -31.35 -52.50 -29.80
C SER A 659 -31.03 -53.34 -28.56
N THR A 660 -30.45 -52.74 -27.52
CA THR A 660 -30.27 -53.35 -26.19
C THR A 660 -31.44 -53.00 -25.27
N PRO A 661 -32.32 -53.95 -24.91
CA PRO A 661 -33.41 -53.67 -24.00
C PRO A 661 -32.93 -53.58 -22.55
N ALA A 662 -33.39 -52.51 -21.88
CA ALA A 662 -33.64 -52.36 -20.45
C ALA A 662 -32.46 -52.08 -19.50
N ALA A 663 -32.49 -50.86 -18.94
CA ALA A 663 -32.12 -50.51 -17.56
C ALA A 663 -30.83 -51.14 -17.02
N SER A 664 -29.70 -50.48 -17.25
CA SER A 664 -28.59 -50.58 -16.30
C SER A 664 -29.03 -49.96 -14.98
N ASN A 665 -28.76 -50.64 -13.85
CA ASN A 665 -28.96 -50.09 -12.51
C ASN A 665 -27.65 -49.49 -11.96
N GLU A 666 -26.71 -49.16 -12.84
CA GLU A 666 -25.39 -48.62 -12.51
C GLU A 666 -25.44 -47.09 -12.52
N GLN A 667 -25.05 -46.48 -11.41
CA GLN A 667 -24.77 -45.06 -11.26
C GLN A 667 -23.25 -44.87 -11.28
N TYR A 668 -22.72 -44.11 -12.24
CA TYR A 668 -21.34 -43.64 -12.22
C TYR A 668 -21.25 -42.40 -11.31
N ILE A 669 -20.22 -42.37 -10.46
CA ILE A 669 -19.96 -41.33 -9.47
C ILE A 669 -18.50 -40.90 -9.60
N THR A 670 -18.27 -39.68 -10.05
CA THR A 670 -16.97 -39.06 -10.20
C THR A 670 -16.65 -38.22 -8.97
N ILE A 671 -15.61 -38.61 -8.23
CA ILE A 671 -15.13 -37.85 -7.07
C ILE A 671 -13.84 -37.15 -7.46
N VAL A 672 -13.82 -35.82 -7.34
CA VAL A 672 -12.66 -34.96 -7.63
C VAL A 672 -12.06 -34.46 -6.31
N ASN A 673 -10.80 -34.79 -6.02
CA ASN A 673 -10.11 -34.38 -4.79
C ASN A 673 -9.17 -33.19 -5.02
N MET A 674 -9.69 -31.97 -4.89
CA MET A 674 -8.91 -30.71 -4.95
C MET A 674 -8.54 -30.20 -3.55
N THR A 675 -8.09 -31.10 -2.68
CA THR A 675 -7.69 -30.80 -1.30
C THR A 675 -6.29 -31.32 -1.01
N PRO A 676 -5.55 -30.77 -0.01
CA PRO A 676 -4.20 -31.23 0.33
C PRO A 676 -4.18 -32.60 1.03
N TYR A 677 -5.33 -33.25 1.21
CA TYR A 677 -5.48 -34.49 1.98
C TYR A 677 -5.95 -35.63 1.09
N ARG A 678 -5.48 -36.85 1.36
CA ARG A 678 -5.97 -38.05 0.66
C ARG A 678 -7.37 -38.40 1.15
N PHE A 679 -8.26 -38.73 0.21
CA PHE A 679 -9.50 -39.42 0.53
C PHE A 679 -9.24 -40.92 0.49
N LYS A 680 -9.16 -41.53 1.67
CA LYS A 680 -8.90 -42.95 1.84
C LYS A 680 -10.22 -43.70 1.98
N PHE A 681 -10.47 -44.64 1.08
CA PHE A 681 -11.64 -45.48 1.12
C PHE A 681 -11.54 -46.48 2.28
N LEU A 682 -12.56 -46.54 3.12
CA LEU A 682 -12.62 -47.40 4.29
C LEU A 682 -13.44 -48.66 3.97
N GLU A 683 -12.85 -49.57 3.22
CA GLU A 683 -13.53 -50.80 2.74
C GLU A 683 -14.21 -51.58 3.88
N SER A 684 -13.52 -51.78 5.02
CA SER A 684 -14.06 -52.50 6.18
C SER A 684 -15.17 -51.79 6.96
N GLN A 685 -15.36 -50.48 6.75
CA GLN A 685 -16.42 -49.67 7.37
C GLN A 685 -17.56 -49.36 6.38
N SER A 686 -17.34 -49.67 5.11
CA SER A 686 -18.31 -49.52 4.04
C SER A 686 -19.20 -50.76 3.97
N ASN A 687 -20.47 -50.55 3.63
CA ASN A 687 -21.41 -51.65 3.49
C ASN A 687 -22.07 -51.61 2.11
N THR A 688 -22.17 -52.78 1.49
CA THR A 688 -22.78 -52.99 0.18
C THR A 688 -24.16 -53.62 0.33
N TYR A 689 -24.89 -53.29 1.41
CA TYR A 689 -26.17 -53.95 1.71
C TYR A 689 -27.14 -53.79 0.53
N GLN A 690 -27.36 -54.91 -0.18
CA GLN A 690 -28.16 -55.02 -1.42
C GLN A 690 -27.60 -54.23 -2.64
N MET A 691 -26.29 -53.94 -2.69
CA MET A 691 -25.67 -53.14 -3.77
C MET A 691 -24.27 -53.65 -4.16
N ARG A 692 -23.71 -53.18 -5.28
CA ARG A 692 -22.28 -53.35 -5.64
C ARG A 692 -21.65 -52.00 -5.96
N PHE A 693 -20.39 -51.79 -5.59
CA PHE A 693 -19.63 -50.60 -6.01
C PHE A 693 -18.12 -50.88 -6.08
N ASP A 694 -17.34 -50.01 -6.73
CA ASP A 694 -15.89 -50.15 -6.93
C ASP A 694 -15.04 -48.98 -6.38
N PHE A 695 -15.54 -48.26 -5.37
CA PHE A 695 -14.84 -47.14 -4.73
C PHE A 695 -13.42 -47.49 -4.23
N GLY A 696 -12.55 -46.48 -4.16
CA GLY A 696 -11.13 -46.63 -3.86
C GLY A 696 -10.49 -45.29 -3.47
N ASP A 697 -9.23 -45.33 -3.05
CA ASP A 697 -8.48 -44.15 -2.61
C ASP A 697 -8.30 -43.12 -3.73
N ILE A 698 -8.39 -41.84 -3.36
CA ILE A 698 -8.21 -40.70 -4.28
C ILE A 698 -7.14 -39.76 -3.70
N PRO A 699 -5.93 -39.74 -4.27
CA PRO A 699 -4.86 -38.87 -3.81
C PRO A 699 -5.19 -37.35 -3.96
N PRO A 700 -4.50 -36.47 -3.24
CA PRO A 700 -4.57 -35.02 -3.43
C PRO A 700 -4.32 -34.60 -4.89
N GLY A 701 -5.27 -33.88 -5.51
CA GLY A 701 -5.20 -33.39 -6.88
C GLY A 701 -5.68 -34.33 -7.97
N HIS A 702 -6.29 -35.45 -7.61
CA HIS A 702 -6.73 -36.49 -8.55
C HIS A 702 -8.25 -36.66 -8.55
N SER A 703 -8.78 -37.28 -9.60
CA SER A 703 -10.21 -37.58 -9.77
C SER A 703 -10.47 -39.03 -10.16
N ARG A 704 -11.48 -39.67 -9.56
CA ARG A 704 -11.83 -41.06 -9.89
C ARG A 704 -13.32 -41.21 -10.14
N GLN A 705 -13.68 -41.76 -11.29
CA GLN A 705 -15.03 -42.28 -11.54
C GLN A 705 -15.15 -43.69 -10.96
N CYS A 706 -16.27 -43.95 -10.31
CA CYS A 706 -16.62 -45.21 -9.67
C CYS A 706 -18.03 -45.62 -10.10
N VAL A 707 -18.35 -46.91 -10.06
CA VAL A 707 -19.68 -47.46 -10.36
C VAL A 707 -20.39 -47.87 -9.08
N MET A 708 -21.70 -47.65 -9.02
CA MET A 708 -22.60 -48.10 -7.97
C MET A 708 -23.86 -48.75 -8.57
N GLU A 709 -24.02 -50.06 -8.40
CA GLU A 709 -25.11 -50.88 -8.97
C GLU A 709 -26.22 -51.16 -7.91
N TYR A 710 -27.47 -50.81 -8.23
CA TYR A 710 -28.67 -51.09 -7.40
C TYR A 710 -29.26 -52.49 -7.67
N ALA A 711 -29.92 -53.12 -6.68
CA ALA A 711 -30.40 -54.51 -6.77
C ALA A 711 -31.59 -54.74 -7.74
N ILE A 712 -31.57 -55.87 -8.45
CA ILE A 712 -32.42 -56.12 -9.63
C ILE A 712 -33.69 -56.98 -9.37
N ASN A 713 -33.90 -57.65 -8.21
CA ASN A 713 -35.11 -58.50 -8.01
C ASN A 713 -35.64 -58.67 -6.56
N GLY A 714 -36.99 -58.62 -6.40
CA GLY A 714 -37.76 -59.01 -5.19
C GLY A 714 -38.46 -57.86 -4.45
N THR A 715 -39.56 -58.15 -3.74
CA THR A 715 -40.51 -57.23 -3.05
C THR A 715 -39.94 -56.37 -1.89
N ARG A 716 -38.64 -56.04 -1.91
CA ARG A 716 -37.93 -55.24 -0.90
C ARG A 716 -37.18 -54.02 -1.47
N ARG A 717 -37.67 -53.39 -2.54
CA ARG A 717 -37.09 -52.15 -3.11
C ARG A 717 -37.15 -50.90 -2.21
N LYS A 718 -37.68 -51.00 -0.99
CA LYS A 718 -37.83 -49.89 -0.03
C LYS A 718 -36.60 -49.71 0.88
N ASP A 719 -35.62 -50.62 0.83
CA ASP A 719 -34.57 -50.75 1.86
C ASP A 719 -33.11 -50.78 1.35
N ASP A 720 -32.84 -50.37 0.09
CA ASP A 720 -31.45 -50.29 -0.40
C ASP A 720 -30.70 -49.18 0.36
N LYS A 721 -29.59 -49.56 1.03
CA LYS A 721 -28.88 -48.71 2.00
C LYS A 721 -27.35 -48.86 1.92
N GLY A 722 -26.78 -49.03 0.73
CA GLY A 722 -25.32 -49.06 0.57
C GLY A 722 -24.66 -47.75 1.04
N GLU A 723 -23.48 -47.85 1.65
CA GLU A 723 -22.70 -46.70 2.14
C GLU A 723 -21.19 -46.94 1.96
N ALA A 724 -20.54 -46.06 1.20
CA ALA A 724 -19.10 -46.04 0.96
C ALA A 724 -18.45 -44.93 1.80
N TYR A 725 -17.66 -45.30 2.80
CA TYR A 725 -17.04 -44.36 3.74
C TYR A 725 -15.62 -43.98 3.33
N PHE A 726 -15.29 -42.71 3.50
CA PHE A 726 -13.98 -42.15 3.25
C PHE A 726 -13.45 -41.42 4.48
N GLU A 727 -12.17 -41.63 4.78
CA GLU A 727 -11.40 -40.84 5.71
C GLU A 727 -10.58 -39.80 4.96
N VAL A 728 -10.54 -38.58 5.50
CA VAL A 728 -9.67 -37.52 4.99
C VAL A 728 -8.37 -37.61 5.78
N VAL A 729 -7.39 -38.32 5.22
CA VAL A 729 -6.15 -38.70 5.90
C VAL A 729 -5.41 -37.46 6.40
N GLY A 730 -5.01 -37.48 7.67
CA GLY A 730 -4.37 -36.32 8.32
C GLY A 730 -5.35 -35.37 9.01
N THR A 731 -6.65 -35.67 8.97
CA THR A 731 -7.70 -34.95 9.72
C THR A 731 -8.52 -35.93 10.57
N ASN A 732 -9.43 -35.41 11.41
CA ASN A 732 -10.44 -36.21 12.10
C ASN A 732 -11.79 -36.30 11.34
N ARG A 733 -11.81 -35.89 10.06
CA ARG A 733 -13.03 -35.77 9.26
C ARG A 733 -13.24 -36.99 8.37
N ARG A 734 -14.52 -37.30 8.16
CA ARG A 734 -14.98 -38.40 7.31
C ARG A 734 -16.20 -37.97 6.51
N PHE A 735 -16.34 -38.50 5.32
CA PHE A 735 -17.58 -38.40 4.54
C PHE A 735 -17.97 -39.78 4.04
N ASN A 736 -19.21 -39.93 3.61
CA ASN A 736 -19.61 -41.14 2.89
C ASN A 736 -20.57 -40.82 1.76
N ILE A 737 -20.62 -41.75 0.81
CA ILE A 737 -21.58 -41.76 -0.29
C ILE A 737 -22.60 -42.84 0.04
N LYS A 738 -23.88 -42.47 0.08
CA LYS A 738 -24.97 -43.39 0.41
C LYS A 738 -25.91 -43.52 -0.77
N ALA A 739 -26.36 -44.72 -1.06
CA ALA A 739 -27.44 -44.96 -2.00
C ALA A 739 -28.75 -45.25 -1.29
N ARG A 740 -29.87 -44.71 -1.79
CA ARG A 740 -31.21 -44.88 -1.23
C ARG A 740 -32.27 -45.02 -2.32
N THR A 741 -33.41 -45.63 -1.96
CA THR A 741 -34.62 -45.72 -2.80
C THR A 741 -35.88 -45.30 -2.01
N ASN A 742 -36.77 -44.47 -2.56
CA ASN A 742 -38.06 -44.11 -1.92
C ASN A 742 -39.16 -43.79 -2.96
N TYR A 743 -40.34 -44.41 -2.85
CA TYR A 743 -41.34 -44.49 -3.92
C TYR A 743 -42.50 -43.47 -3.84
N ASP A 744 -42.71 -42.76 -2.72
CA ASP A 744 -44.00 -42.09 -2.45
C ASP A 744 -43.96 -40.55 -2.30
N ALA A 745 -42.84 -39.88 -2.56
CA ALA A 745 -42.72 -38.42 -2.33
C ALA A 745 -42.00 -37.58 -3.41
N PHE A 746 -41.34 -38.20 -4.41
CA PHE A 746 -40.44 -37.50 -5.34
C PHE A 746 -40.56 -38.02 -6.80
N LYS A 747 -40.08 -37.23 -7.79
CA LYS A 747 -40.21 -37.51 -9.24
C LYS A 747 -39.32 -38.68 -9.71
N TYR A 748 -38.23 -39.00 -9.00
CA TYR A 748 -37.27 -40.06 -9.32
C TYR A 748 -36.98 -40.97 -8.10
N ASN A 749 -36.91 -42.29 -8.32
CA ASN A 749 -36.94 -43.31 -7.24
C ASN A 749 -35.57 -43.67 -6.64
N GLN A 750 -34.46 -43.43 -7.36
CA GLN A 750 -33.09 -43.66 -6.90
C GLN A 750 -32.50 -42.35 -6.37
N ARG A 751 -31.66 -42.42 -5.33
CA ARG A 751 -31.05 -41.25 -4.68
C ARG A 751 -29.61 -41.56 -4.27
N THR A 752 -28.68 -40.70 -4.66
CA THR A 752 -27.34 -40.66 -4.12
C THR A 752 -27.25 -39.55 -3.07
N ILE A 753 -26.92 -39.89 -1.83
CA ILE A 753 -26.68 -38.94 -0.74
C ILE A 753 -25.18 -38.82 -0.52
N VAL A 754 -24.66 -37.61 -0.66
CA VAL A 754 -23.33 -37.28 -0.18
C VAL A 754 -23.46 -36.78 1.26
N ASP A 755 -23.03 -37.60 2.21
CA ASP A 755 -23.05 -37.25 3.64
C ASP A 755 -21.71 -36.66 4.06
N LEU A 756 -21.71 -35.34 4.19
CA LEU A 756 -20.59 -34.56 4.70
C LEU A 756 -20.80 -34.20 6.18
N SER A 757 -21.66 -34.90 6.93
CA SER A 757 -21.94 -34.61 8.34
C SER A 757 -20.70 -34.76 9.22
N GLY A 758 -19.78 -35.66 8.86
CA GLY A 758 -18.46 -35.76 9.50
C GLY A 758 -17.52 -34.57 9.23
N TRP A 759 -17.93 -33.64 8.37
CA TRP A 759 -17.32 -32.33 8.14
C TRP A 759 -18.16 -31.17 8.72
N GLY A 760 -19.33 -31.46 9.30
CA GLY A 760 -20.28 -30.45 9.78
C GLY A 760 -21.13 -29.80 8.67
N LEU A 761 -21.02 -30.26 7.41
CA LEU A 761 -21.69 -29.67 6.24
C LEU A 761 -23.05 -30.31 5.91
N GLY A 762 -23.50 -31.26 6.72
CA GLY A 762 -24.80 -31.93 6.55
C GLY A 762 -24.80 -32.95 5.41
N MET A 763 -25.99 -33.32 4.97
CA MET A 763 -26.21 -34.28 3.90
C MET A 763 -26.81 -33.56 2.71
N ARG A 764 -26.31 -33.83 1.50
CA ARG A 764 -26.96 -33.41 0.26
C ARG A 764 -27.48 -34.64 -0.46
N GLU A 765 -28.79 -34.68 -0.68
CA GLU A 765 -29.47 -35.78 -1.34
C GLU A 765 -29.74 -35.41 -2.79
N PHE A 766 -29.07 -36.07 -3.72
CA PHE A 766 -29.32 -35.94 -5.15
C PHE A 766 -30.48 -36.85 -5.52
N GLU A 767 -31.46 -36.32 -6.24
CA GLU A 767 -32.33 -37.18 -7.05
C GLU A 767 -31.44 -37.77 -8.15
N ASP A 768 -31.54 -39.09 -8.35
CA ASP A 768 -30.88 -39.82 -9.45
C ASP A 768 -31.92 -40.04 -10.56
N PRO A 769 -32.30 -39.01 -11.34
CA PRO A 769 -32.98 -39.22 -12.62
C PRO A 769 -32.03 -39.89 -13.62
N ASP A 770 -30.76 -39.46 -13.54
CA ASP A 770 -29.47 -40.07 -13.86
C ASP A 770 -28.34 -39.08 -13.36
N GLN A 771 -27.06 -39.40 -13.58
CA GLN A 771 -25.83 -39.11 -12.79
C GLN A 771 -25.25 -37.64 -12.71
N GLU A 772 -24.95 -37.14 -11.48
CA GLU A 772 -23.95 -36.09 -11.05
C GLU A 772 -24.33 -34.54 -10.95
N VAL A 773 -23.95 -33.81 -9.82
CA VAL A 773 -23.92 -32.31 -9.54
C VAL A 773 -22.88 -31.86 -8.44
N SER A 774 -22.31 -30.62 -8.46
CA SER A 774 -21.47 -29.92 -7.44
C SER A 774 -21.45 -28.35 -7.56
N LEU A 775 -20.93 -27.58 -6.54
CA LEU A 775 -20.97 -26.09 -6.23
C LEU A 775 -19.60 -25.33 -5.90
N SER A 776 -19.49 -23.98 -6.08
CA SER A 776 -18.27 -23.09 -6.31
C SER A 776 -17.81 -21.99 -5.26
N PHE A 777 -16.50 -21.55 -5.22
CA PHE A 777 -15.94 -20.20 -4.76
C PHE A 777 -14.48 -19.82 -5.26
N VAL A 778 -14.04 -18.53 -5.28
CA VAL A 778 -13.03 -17.79 -6.15
C VAL A 778 -11.60 -17.45 -5.58
N ILE A 779 -10.58 -17.26 -6.46
CA ILE A 779 -9.25 -16.58 -6.24
C ILE A 779 -9.10 -15.28 -7.05
N THR A 780 -8.34 -14.33 -6.51
CA THR A 780 -7.80 -13.14 -7.19
C THR A 780 -6.27 -13.10 -7.20
N GLY A 781 -5.64 -12.71 -8.32
CA GLY A 781 -4.25 -12.23 -8.37
C GLY A 781 -3.39 -12.61 -9.59
N GLU A 782 -3.83 -13.60 -10.38
CA GLU A 782 -2.94 -14.29 -11.34
C GLU A 782 -2.91 -13.68 -12.75
N ILE A 783 -1.89 -14.06 -13.55
CA ILE A 783 -1.75 -13.68 -14.96
C ILE A 783 -2.82 -14.38 -15.80
N VAL A 784 -3.36 -13.72 -16.84
CA VAL A 784 -4.50 -14.24 -17.62
C VAL A 784 -4.32 -15.68 -18.10
N ARG A 785 -3.13 -16.06 -18.61
CA ARG A 785 -2.86 -17.45 -19.02
C ARG A 785 -2.82 -18.48 -17.90
N ASP A 786 -2.62 -18.03 -16.66
CA ASP A 786 -2.51 -18.87 -15.47
C ASP A 786 -3.85 -19.01 -14.72
N VAL A 787 -4.91 -18.35 -15.21
CA VAL A 787 -6.26 -18.46 -14.68
C VAL A 787 -7.06 -19.47 -15.49
N VAL A 788 -7.59 -20.49 -14.83
CA VAL A 788 -8.54 -21.42 -15.45
C VAL A 788 -9.92 -20.76 -15.54
N MET A 789 -10.48 -20.65 -16.75
CA MET A 789 -11.78 -20.05 -17.02
C MET A 789 -12.65 -20.98 -17.87
N LEU A 790 -13.97 -20.77 -17.80
CA LEU A 790 -14.93 -21.53 -18.60
C LEU A 790 -15.18 -20.84 -19.93
N GLY A 791 -15.27 -21.65 -20.99
CA GLY A 791 -15.61 -21.18 -22.32
C GLY A 791 -16.79 -21.92 -22.95
N THR A 792 -17.49 -21.25 -23.86
CA THR A 792 -18.59 -21.86 -24.63
C THR A 792 -18.30 -21.85 -26.12
N HIS A 793 -18.58 -22.97 -26.77
CA HIS A 793 -18.39 -23.13 -28.21
C HIS A 793 -19.63 -22.68 -28.99
N ASP A 794 -19.39 -21.97 -30.09
CA ASP A 794 -20.41 -21.35 -30.94
C ASP A 794 -21.50 -20.64 -30.10
N SER A 795 -21.06 -19.77 -29.20
CA SER A 795 -21.79 -19.26 -28.04
C SER A 795 -23.13 -18.60 -28.36
N GLY A 796 -23.34 -18.13 -29.59
CA GLY A 796 -24.59 -17.52 -30.05
C GLY A 796 -25.65 -18.50 -30.57
N MET A 797 -25.35 -19.81 -30.60
CA MET A 797 -26.28 -20.86 -31.05
C MET A 797 -27.14 -21.39 -29.90
N SER A 798 -27.83 -20.47 -29.21
CA SER A 798 -28.82 -20.77 -28.16
C SER A 798 -30.18 -21.22 -28.70
N LYS A 799 -30.41 -20.95 -30.00
CA LYS A 799 -31.64 -21.24 -30.74
C LYS A 799 -31.32 -21.43 -32.22
N ILE A 800 -32.25 -22.01 -32.98
CA ILE A 800 -32.18 -22.01 -34.44
C ILE A 800 -32.92 -20.78 -34.98
N GLY A 801 -32.14 -19.83 -35.49
CA GLY A 801 -32.57 -18.55 -36.01
C GLY A 801 -33.18 -18.60 -37.42
N LYS A 802 -33.10 -17.46 -38.12
CA LYS A 802 -33.82 -17.20 -39.37
C LYS A 802 -33.32 -18.04 -40.56
N PHE A 803 -32.00 -18.14 -40.72
CA PHE A 803 -31.36 -18.81 -41.85
C PHE A 803 -31.09 -20.27 -41.51
N LYS A 804 -31.74 -21.20 -42.21
CA LYS A 804 -31.68 -22.64 -41.93
C LYS A 804 -31.27 -23.41 -43.19
N TRP A 805 -29.97 -23.57 -43.39
CA TRP A 805 -29.44 -24.39 -44.48
C TRP A 805 -29.31 -25.85 -44.03
N GLN A 806 -30.47 -26.49 -43.83
CA GLN A 806 -30.61 -27.85 -43.29
C GLN A 806 -30.18 -28.03 -41.82
N GLY A 807 -29.82 -26.97 -41.11
CA GLY A 807 -29.57 -27.03 -39.67
C GLY A 807 -30.85 -27.17 -38.83
N THR A 808 -30.79 -28.01 -37.80
CA THR A 808 -31.86 -28.27 -36.82
C THR A 808 -31.34 -28.10 -35.39
N LYS A 809 -32.23 -28.15 -34.38
CA LYS A 809 -31.82 -28.11 -32.96
C LYS A 809 -30.79 -29.22 -32.69
N GLU A 810 -31.05 -30.41 -33.21
CA GLU A 810 -30.28 -31.63 -32.99
C GLU A 810 -28.92 -31.62 -33.67
N THR A 811 -28.75 -30.87 -34.76
CA THR A 811 -27.56 -30.90 -35.62
C THR A 811 -26.73 -29.62 -35.58
N THR A 812 -27.26 -28.52 -35.01
CA THR A 812 -26.62 -27.19 -35.13
C THR A 812 -26.67 -26.35 -33.85
N GLN A 813 -27.60 -26.60 -32.92
CA GLN A 813 -27.65 -25.83 -31.67
C GLN A 813 -26.60 -26.36 -30.68
N THR A 814 -25.68 -25.49 -30.23
CA THR A 814 -24.58 -25.88 -29.31
C THR A 814 -24.79 -25.39 -27.89
N GLN A 815 -25.75 -24.48 -27.65
CA GLN A 815 -26.06 -23.95 -26.32
C GLN A 815 -27.57 -24.02 -26.04
N ALA A 816 -27.94 -24.23 -24.78
CA ALA A 816 -29.35 -24.09 -24.34
C ALA A 816 -29.72 -22.63 -24.04
N PHE A 817 -28.72 -21.80 -23.73
CA PHE A 817 -28.93 -20.51 -23.09
C PHE A 817 -28.41 -19.34 -23.92
N GLY A 818 -29.07 -18.19 -23.82
CA GLY A 818 -28.52 -16.91 -24.29
C GLY A 818 -27.21 -16.54 -23.56
N MET A 819 -26.49 -15.58 -24.12
CA MET A 819 -25.21 -15.06 -23.63
C MET A 819 -25.27 -14.62 -22.16
N TYR A 820 -26.35 -13.94 -21.74
CA TYR A 820 -26.50 -13.48 -20.35
C TYR A 820 -26.48 -14.64 -19.35
N THR A 821 -27.20 -15.71 -19.64
CA THR A 821 -27.29 -16.88 -18.74
C THR A 821 -26.00 -17.72 -18.79
N GLN A 822 -25.33 -17.82 -19.95
CA GLN A 822 -23.99 -18.42 -20.02
C GLN A 822 -22.97 -17.67 -19.16
N LEU A 823 -22.99 -16.33 -19.17
CA LEU A 823 -22.17 -15.48 -18.29
C LEU A 823 -22.51 -15.73 -16.80
N ARG A 824 -23.79 -15.82 -16.44
CA ARG A 824 -24.20 -16.17 -15.07
C ARG A 824 -23.77 -17.59 -14.66
N ALA A 825 -23.74 -18.53 -15.60
CA ALA A 825 -23.25 -19.90 -15.37
C ALA A 825 -21.72 -19.96 -15.14
N GLY A 826 -20.99 -18.87 -15.44
CA GLY A 826 -19.56 -18.72 -15.15
C GLY A 826 -18.66 -18.70 -16.39
N ALA A 827 -19.21 -18.75 -17.60
CA ALA A 827 -18.43 -18.58 -18.82
C ALA A 827 -17.80 -17.18 -18.87
N ARG A 828 -16.52 -17.10 -19.25
CA ARG A 828 -15.79 -15.84 -19.47
C ARG A 828 -15.07 -15.83 -20.82
N TYR A 829 -15.11 -16.93 -21.57
CA TYR A 829 -14.53 -17.05 -22.89
C TYR A 829 -15.60 -17.50 -23.90
N PHE A 830 -15.81 -16.75 -24.97
CA PHE A 830 -16.91 -16.97 -25.90
C PHE A 830 -16.42 -17.05 -27.33
N ASP A 831 -16.76 -18.14 -28.01
CA ASP A 831 -16.48 -18.35 -29.42
C ASP A 831 -17.68 -17.88 -30.27
N LEU A 832 -17.51 -16.80 -31.02
CA LEU A 832 -18.58 -16.17 -31.80
C LEU A 832 -18.24 -16.13 -33.29
N ARG A 833 -19.19 -16.51 -34.13
CA ARG A 833 -19.05 -16.45 -35.60
C ARG A 833 -20.09 -15.52 -36.23
N PRO A 834 -19.91 -14.19 -36.14
CA PRO A 834 -20.86 -13.24 -36.69
C PRO A 834 -20.75 -13.20 -38.23
N ALA A 835 -21.86 -13.48 -38.90
CA ALA A 835 -21.97 -13.39 -40.35
C ALA A 835 -23.31 -12.77 -40.76
N ARG A 836 -23.46 -12.45 -42.04
CA ARG A 836 -24.69 -11.86 -42.58
C ARG A 836 -25.03 -12.42 -43.95
N VAL A 837 -26.26 -12.17 -44.39
CA VAL A 837 -26.74 -12.53 -45.74
C VAL A 837 -27.14 -11.23 -46.47
N PRO A 838 -26.26 -10.65 -47.32
CA PRO A 838 -26.53 -9.37 -47.98
C PRO A 838 -27.81 -9.42 -48.83
N GLY A 839 -28.63 -8.37 -48.72
CA GLY A 839 -29.92 -8.28 -49.41
C GLY A 839 -31.09 -8.91 -48.64
N GLU A 840 -30.80 -9.58 -47.51
CA GLU A 840 -31.80 -10.12 -46.61
C GLU A 840 -31.65 -9.49 -45.21
N ASP A 841 -32.77 -9.38 -44.48
CA ASP A 841 -32.79 -8.95 -43.07
C ASP A 841 -32.14 -7.58 -42.77
N ASN A 842 -32.23 -6.65 -43.72
CA ASN A 842 -31.61 -5.33 -43.64
C ASN A 842 -30.09 -5.35 -43.36
N GLY A 843 -29.41 -6.48 -43.62
CA GLY A 843 -27.97 -6.63 -43.37
C GLY A 843 -27.60 -6.86 -41.90
N GLU A 844 -28.55 -7.27 -41.05
CA GLU A 844 -28.28 -7.65 -39.65
C GLU A 844 -27.28 -8.82 -39.55
N PHE A 845 -26.40 -8.75 -38.55
CA PHE A 845 -25.46 -9.83 -38.23
C PHE A 845 -26.11 -10.86 -37.32
N HIS A 846 -25.98 -12.12 -37.68
CA HIS A 846 -26.39 -13.28 -36.89
C HIS A 846 -25.14 -14.10 -36.54
N ILE A 847 -25.18 -14.84 -35.45
CA ILE A 847 -24.13 -15.82 -35.11
C ILE A 847 -24.45 -17.12 -35.85
N PHE A 848 -23.48 -17.73 -36.53
CA PHE A 848 -23.71 -18.95 -37.31
C PHE A 848 -22.90 -20.14 -36.80
N HIS A 849 -23.48 -21.33 -36.92
CA HIS A 849 -22.75 -22.59 -36.84
C HIS A 849 -23.01 -23.36 -38.13
N VAL A 850 -21.95 -23.45 -38.94
CA VAL A 850 -21.98 -24.09 -40.26
C VAL A 850 -20.72 -24.95 -40.44
N VAL A 851 -20.83 -25.99 -41.27
CA VAL A 851 -19.74 -26.96 -41.48
C VAL A 851 -18.52 -26.31 -42.15
N ASP A 852 -18.75 -25.49 -43.17
CA ASP A 852 -17.71 -24.76 -43.90
C ASP A 852 -18.29 -23.46 -44.45
N THR A 853 -17.75 -22.33 -44.02
CA THR A 853 -18.18 -21.00 -44.47
C THR A 853 -17.86 -20.72 -45.94
N LYS A 854 -16.94 -21.47 -46.55
CA LYS A 854 -16.50 -21.30 -47.95
C LYS A 854 -17.15 -22.30 -48.91
N ALA A 855 -17.92 -23.26 -48.40
CA ALA A 855 -18.58 -24.26 -49.24
C ALA A 855 -19.60 -23.64 -50.19
N SER A 856 -19.68 -24.16 -51.42
CA SER A 856 -20.68 -23.77 -52.41
C SER A 856 -22.11 -24.10 -51.97
N VAL A 857 -22.27 -25.09 -51.10
CA VAL A 857 -23.51 -25.42 -50.39
C VAL A 857 -23.22 -25.35 -48.91
N VAL A 858 -23.83 -24.38 -48.22
CA VAL A 858 -23.66 -24.21 -46.77
C VAL A 858 -24.60 -25.19 -46.06
N LEU A 859 -24.12 -25.83 -45.00
CA LEU A 859 -24.92 -26.70 -44.13
C LEU A 859 -24.82 -26.17 -42.70
N GLY A 860 -25.96 -25.96 -42.05
CA GLY A 860 -26.07 -25.42 -40.70
C GLY A 860 -27.17 -24.37 -40.58
N ALA A 861 -27.08 -23.50 -39.58
CA ALA A 861 -28.06 -22.46 -39.33
C ALA A 861 -27.46 -21.23 -38.64
N SER A 862 -28.16 -20.10 -38.76
CA SER A 862 -27.98 -18.95 -37.88
C SER A 862 -28.59 -19.24 -36.50
N GLY A 863 -28.04 -18.63 -35.46
CA GLY A 863 -28.55 -18.59 -34.09
C GLY A 863 -29.06 -17.21 -33.74
N ASP A 864 -28.56 -16.64 -32.65
CA ASP A 864 -28.97 -15.32 -32.19
C ASP A 864 -28.39 -14.17 -33.04
N THR A 865 -29.05 -13.01 -32.95
CA THR A 865 -28.56 -11.77 -33.57
C THR A 865 -27.39 -11.22 -32.75
N LEU A 866 -26.41 -10.60 -33.42
CA LEU A 866 -25.33 -9.91 -32.72
C LEU A 866 -25.86 -8.79 -31.82
N THR A 867 -26.96 -8.14 -32.23
CA THR A 867 -27.65 -7.12 -31.42
C THR A 867 -28.06 -7.70 -30.06
N ASN A 868 -28.73 -8.84 -30.03
CA ASN A 868 -29.15 -9.48 -28.79
C ASN A 868 -27.95 -9.92 -27.93
N ILE A 869 -26.88 -10.44 -28.56
CA ILE A 869 -25.64 -10.80 -27.84
C ILE A 869 -25.04 -9.58 -27.14
N VAL A 870 -24.97 -8.43 -27.81
CA VAL A 870 -24.47 -7.18 -27.21
C VAL A 870 -25.34 -6.72 -26.05
N ASP A 871 -26.67 -6.75 -26.21
CA ASP A 871 -27.60 -6.33 -25.16
C ASP A 871 -27.50 -7.22 -23.91
N GLU A 872 -27.33 -8.54 -24.10
CA GLU A 872 -27.17 -9.49 -23.01
C GLU A 872 -25.83 -9.36 -22.27
N ILE A 873 -24.73 -9.07 -22.97
CA ILE A 873 -23.43 -8.75 -22.34
C ILE A 873 -23.52 -7.45 -21.55
N ASN A 874 -24.16 -6.43 -22.12
CA ASN A 874 -24.37 -5.15 -21.46
C ASN A 874 -25.19 -5.29 -20.18
N LYS A 875 -26.27 -6.08 -20.24
CA LYS A 875 -27.08 -6.41 -19.07
C LYS A 875 -26.24 -7.07 -17.99
N PHE A 876 -25.46 -8.09 -18.34
CA PHE A 876 -24.61 -8.79 -17.37
C PHE A 876 -23.56 -7.86 -16.73
N THR A 877 -22.86 -7.06 -17.54
CA THR A 877 -21.80 -6.17 -17.06
C THR A 877 -22.32 -4.96 -16.28
N ASP A 878 -23.57 -4.53 -16.50
CA ASP A 878 -24.26 -3.54 -15.66
C ASP A 878 -24.59 -4.13 -14.27
N GLU A 879 -24.98 -5.40 -14.21
CA GLU A 879 -25.32 -6.12 -12.96
C GLU A 879 -24.10 -6.64 -12.20
N SER A 880 -23.00 -6.90 -12.92
CA SER A 880 -21.78 -7.56 -12.42
C SER A 880 -20.52 -6.75 -12.79
N PRO A 881 -20.29 -5.58 -12.17
CA PRO A 881 -19.09 -4.78 -12.45
C PRO A 881 -17.83 -5.47 -11.96
N GLY A 882 -16.74 -5.34 -12.72
CA GLY A 882 -15.42 -5.90 -12.40
C GLY A 882 -15.10 -7.20 -13.15
N GLU A 883 -15.99 -7.66 -14.02
CA GLU A 883 -15.84 -8.90 -14.78
C GLU A 883 -14.94 -8.76 -16.02
N VAL A 884 -14.17 -9.80 -16.32
CA VAL A 884 -13.31 -9.87 -17.51
C VAL A 884 -13.89 -10.89 -18.49
N ILE A 885 -14.25 -10.45 -19.69
CA ILE A 885 -14.94 -11.27 -20.70
C ILE A 885 -14.12 -11.27 -21.99
N PHE A 886 -13.79 -12.45 -22.51
CA PHE A 886 -13.11 -12.65 -23.78
C PHE A 886 -14.12 -13.05 -24.85
N LEU A 887 -14.33 -12.18 -25.83
CA LEU A 887 -15.13 -12.46 -27.02
C LEU A 887 -14.18 -12.76 -28.18
N TRP A 888 -14.14 -14.01 -28.59
CA TRP A 888 -13.29 -14.48 -29.68
C TRP A 888 -14.12 -14.62 -30.95
N LEU A 889 -13.91 -13.72 -31.90
CA LEU A 889 -14.67 -13.64 -33.13
C LEU A 889 -13.91 -14.31 -34.28
N LYS A 890 -14.52 -15.32 -34.91
CA LYS A 890 -13.93 -16.06 -36.03
C LYS A 890 -14.90 -16.19 -37.20
N GLU A 891 -14.36 -16.55 -38.37
CA GLU A 891 -15.13 -16.85 -39.60
C GLU A 891 -16.13 -15.76 -40.02
N MET A 892 -15.75 -14.49 -39.86
CA MET A 892 -16.59 -13.33 -40.17
C MET A 892 -16.81 -13.17 -41.68
N VAL A 893 -17.98 -13.58 -42.18
CA VAL A 893 -18.28 -13.63 -43.62
C VAL A 893 -19.65 -13.05 -43.99
N ALA A 894 -19.81 -12.72 -45.28
CA ALA A 894 -21.10 -12.47 -45.91
C ALA A 894 -21.45 -13.63 -46.86
N PHE A 895 -22.57 -14.31 -46.58
CA PHE A 895 -23.07 -15.42 -47.39
C PHE A 895 -23.83 -14.91 -48.62
N LEU A 896 -23.59 -15.52 -49.78
CA LEU A 896 -24.35 -15.24 -50.99
C LEU A 896 -25.72 -15.94 -50.95
N SER A 897 -26.73 -15.35 -51.61
CA SER A 897 -28.04 -16.00 -51.82
C SER A 897 -27.84 -17.26 -52.65
N GLY A 898 -27.94 -18.44 -52.01
CA GLY A 898 -27.67 -19.75 -52.61
C GLY A 898 -26.44 -20.50 -52.10
N GLY A 899 -25.61 -19.90 -51.23
CA GLY A 899 -24.44 -20.54 -50.61
C GLY A 899 -23.09 -19.91 -51.00
N GLY A 900 -22.04 -20.18 -50.21
CA GLY A 900 -20.70 -19.60 -50.37
C GLY A 900 -20.51 -18.27 -49.64
N GLY A 901 -19.69 -18.27 -48.58
CA GLY A 901 -19.29 -17.08 -47.84
C GLY A 901 -18.11 -16.34 -48.49
N LYS A 902 -18.17 -15.02 -48.46
CA LYS A 902 -17.06 -14.12 -48.83
C LYS A 902 -16.62 -13.30 -47.63
N LEU A 903 -15.36 -12.88 -47.62
CA LEU A 903 -14.88 -11.92 -46.62
C LEU A 903 -15.73 -10.65 -46.63
N LEU A 904 -15.94 -10.08 -45.44
CA LEU A 904 -16.64 -8.81 -45.29
C LEU A 904 -15.89 -7.70 -46.05
N ASP A 905 -16.62 -6.94 -46.87
CA ASP A 905 -16.11 -5.69 -47.45
C ASP A 905 -16.01 -4.57 -46.40
N LEU A 906 -15.44 -3.42 -46.79
CA LEU A 906 -15.21 -2.29 -45.88
C LEU A 906 -16.48 -1.84 -45.16
N LYS A 907 -17.58 -1.66 -45.90
CA LYS A 907 -18.85 -1.19 -45.34
C LYS A 907 -19.40 -2.20 -44.34
N GLN A 908 -19.34 -3.49 -44.67
CA GLN A 908 -19.84 -4.55 -43.79
C GLN A 908 -19.02 -4.64 -42.51
N THR A 909 -17.71 -4.42 -42.60
CA THR A 909 -16.81 -4.45 -41.45
C THR A 909 -17.01 -3.23 -40.55
N GLU A 910 -17.22 -2.05 -41.12
CA GLU A 910 -17.62 -0.85 -40.36
C GLU A 910 -18.97 -1.05 -39.63
N GLU A 911 -19.93 -1.70 -40.29
CA GLU A 911 -21.22 -2.05 -39.68
C GLU A 911 -21.06 -3.07 -38.54
N LEU A 912 -20.19 -4.07 -38.70
CA LEU A 912 -19.85 -5.04 -37.64
C LEU A 912 -19.17 -4.33 -36.44
N PHE A 913 -18.18 -3.47 -36.69
CA PHE A 913 -17.51 -2.72 -35.64
C PHE A 913 -18.43 -1.71 -34.95
N THR A 914 -19.38 -1.12 -35.68
CA THR A 914 -20.42 -0.27 -35.09
C THR A 914 -21.32 -1.07 -34.14
N ALA A 915 -21.67 -2.30 -34.50
CA ALA A 915 -22.47 -3.18 -33.64
C ALA A 915 -21.68 -3.58 -32.38
N LEU A 916 -20.42 -4.03 -32.52
CA LEU A 916 -19.52 -4.33 -31.40
C LEU A 916 -19.23 -3.09 -30.54
N GLY A 917 -19.21 -1.92 -31.17
CA GLY A 917 -19.08 -0.59 -30.58
C GLY A 917 -20.20 -0.21 -29.59
N LYS A 918 -21.26 -1.02 -29.47
CA LYS A 918 -22.32 -0.86 -28.47
C LYS A 918 -22.09 -1.65 -27.17
N ILE A 919 -21.08 -2.52 -27.10
CA ILE A 919 -20.73 -3.27 -25.88
C ILE A 919 -20.17 -2.32 -24.80
N LYS A 920 -20.74 -2.27 -23.60
CA LYS A 920 -20.23 -1.48 -22.48
C LYS A 920 -18.97 -2.11 -21.90
N ASN A 921 -18.18 -1.31 -21.18
CA ASN A 921 -16.95 -1.75 -20.50
C ASN A 921 -15.95 -2.47 -21.43
N ARG A 922 -15.95 -2.14 -22.73
CA ARG A 922 -14.85 -2.51 -23.62
C ARG A 922 -13.54 -1.98 -23.06
N CYS A 923 -12.44 -2.58 -23.49
CA CYS A 923 -11.12 -2.22 -22.99
C CYS A 923 -10.40 -1.43 -24.08
N PRO A 924 -10.59 -0.11 -24.21
CA PRO A 924 -9.93 0.66 -25.26
C PRO A 924 -8.46 0.92 -24.94
N ASN A 925 -7.67 1.22 -25.98
CA ASN A 925 -6.29 1.68 -25.88
C ASN A 925 -5.33 0.70 -25.18
N LEU A 926 -5.58 -0.61 -25.29
CA LEU A 926 -4.61 -1.60 -24.85
C LEU A 926 -3.55 -1.78 -25.94
N GLU A 927 -2.50 -0.97 -25.85
CA GLU A 927 -1.36 -1.03 -26.77
C GLU A 927 -0.46 -2.23 -26.43
N VAL A 928 -0.05 -2.98 -27.45
CA VAL A 928 1.07 -3.92 -27.37
C VAL A 928 2.23 -3.27 -28.13
N PRO A 929 3.26 -2.73 -27.46
CA PRO A 929 4.37 -2.06 -28.14
C PRO A 929 5.04 -2.97 -29.17
N ASP A 930 5.15 -2.50 -30.42
CA ASP A 930 5.72 -3.28 -31.50
C ASP A 930 7.15 -3.75 -31.16
N LYS A 931 7.28 -5.08 -31.08
CA LYS A 931 8.49 -5.91 -30.93
C LYS A 931 9.12 -6.08 -29.54
N VAL A 932 8.53 -5.56 -28.45
CA VAL A 932 8.90 -5.96 -27.06
C VAL A 932 7.68 -5.95 -26.08
N GLY A 933 6.46 -5.68 -26.56
CA GLY A 933 5.27 -5.55 -25.74
C GLY A 933 4.78 -6.84 -25.06
N ILE A 934 4.19 -6.69 -23.88
CA ILE A 934 3.47 -7.76 -23.13
C ILE A 934 2.11 -7.99 -23.81
N GLN A 935 1.85 -9.20 -24.30
CA GLN A 935 0.57 -9.57 -24.92
C GLN A 935 -0.52 -9.73 -23.84
N PHE A 936 -1.81 -9.72 -24.22
CA PHE A 936 -2.89 -9.73 -23.23
C PHE A 936 -2.90 -10.94 -22.31
N GLN A 937 -2.51 -12.11 -22.82
CA GLN A 937 -2.39 -13.31 -22.00
C GLN A 937 -1.27 -13.24 -20.95
N ASP A 938 -0.33 -12.30 -21.10
CA ASP A 938 0.83 -12.10 -20.23
C ASP A 938 0.60 -11.02 -19.16
N ARG A 939 -0.57 -10.38 -19.16
CA ARG A 939 -1.00 -9.35 -18.19
C ARG A 939 -1.79 -9.96 -17.03
N ARG A 940 -1.83 -9.27 -15.88
CA ARG A 940 -2.61 -9.75 -14.71
C ARG A 940 -4.11 -9.59 -14.95
N MET A 941 -4.88 -10.60 -14.53
CA MET A 941 -6.35 -10.54 -14.60
C MET A 941 -6.90 -9.31 -13.86
N GLY A 942 -6.28 -8.94 -12.73
CA GLY A 942 -6.62 -7.74 -11.96
C GLY A 942 -6.50 -6.43 -12.75
N GLU A 943 -5.55 -6.33 -13.68
CA GLU A 943 -5.43 -5.13 -14.52
C GLU A 943 -6.68 -4.91 -15.37
N PHE A 944 -7.27 -5.99 -15.87
CA PHE A 944 -8.50 -5.97 -16.66
C PHE A 944 -9.73 -5.74 -15.78
N MET A 945 -9.77 -6.31 -14.58
CA MET A 945 -10.85 -6.09 -13.62
C MET A 945 -10.94 -4.61 -13.18
N ASP A 946 -9.79 -3.96 -13.00
CA ASP A 946 -9.70 -2.56 -12.56
C ASP A 946 -10.00 -1.54 -13.68
N MET A 947 -10.08 -1.98 -14.94
CA MET A 947 -10.43 -1.10 -16.06
C MET A 947 -11.85 -0.53 -15.90
N ASN A 948 -12.10 0.55 -16.66
CA ASN A 948 -13.39 1.24 -16.66
C ASN A 948 -13.81 1.74 -15.25
N GLY A 949 -12.82 2.04 -14.39
CA GLY A 949 -13.04 2.48 -13.01
C GLY A 949 -13.48 1.35 -12.08
N GLY A 950 -12.88 0.16 -12.21
CA GLY A 950 -13.27 -1.04 -11.47
C GLY A 950 -14.55 -1.72 -11.99
N LYS A 951 -14.98 -1.39 -13.22
CA LYS A 951 -16.17 -1.98 -13.85
C LYS A 951 -15.85 -3.19 -14.73
N GLY A 952 -14.59 -3.59 -14.81
CA GLY A 952 -14.16 -4.76 -15.60
C GLY A 952 -13.88 -4.43 -17.05
N CYS A 953 -13.70 -5.47 -17.86
CA CYS A 953 -13.12 -5.37 -19.18
C CYS A 953 -13.68 -6.46 -20.13
N VAL A 954 -14.35 -6.03 -21.21
CA VAL A 954 -14.75 -6.89 -22.34
C VAL A 954 -13.74 -6.77 -23.48
N LEU A 955 -12.96 -7.83 -23.69
CA LEU A 955 -11.95 -7.95 -24.73
C LEU A 955 -12.54 -8.59 -25.98
N ILE A 956 -12.54 -7.85 -27.09
CA ILE A 956 -13.02 -8.32 -28.39
C ILE A 956 -11.81 -8.66 -29.25
N ILE A 957 -11.66 -9.92 -29.62
CA ILE A 957 -10.49 -10.43 -30.34
C ILE A 957 -10.94 -11.03 -31.67
N LEU A 958 -10.44 -10.48 -32.77
CA LEU A 958 -10.72 -10.89 -34.13
C LEU A 958 -9.68 -11.92 -34.59
N GLU A 959 -10.16 -13.07 -35.07
CA GLU A 959 -9.36 -14.13 -35.69
C GLU A 959 -9.79 -14.34 -37.15
N GLY A 960 -8.81 -14.27 -38.05
CA GLY A 960 -9.01 -14.44 -39.50
C GLY A 960 -8.86 -13.13 -40.29
N ASP A 961 -8.88 -13.26 -41.61
CA ASP A 961 -8.67 -12.14 -42.54
C ASP A 961 -9.97 -11.39 -42.84
N VAL A 962 -9.86 -10.08 -43.08
CA VAL A 962 -10.88 -9.24 -43.71
C VAL A 962 -10.44 -8.90 -45.14
N ALA A 963 -11.35 -8.40 -45.99
CA ALA A 963 -10.99 -8.02 -47.36
C ALA A 963 -9.84 -7.00 -47.39
N THR A 964 -9.01 -7.05 -48.45
CA THR A 964 -7.88 -6.14 -48.63
C THR A 964 -8.32 -4.67 -48.57
N GLY A 965 -7.66 -3.86 -47.73
CA GLY A 965 -7.98 -2.45 -47.55
C GLY A 965 -8.98 -2.15 -46.42
N VAL A 966 -9.38 -3.16 -45.66
CA VAL A 966 -10.28 -3.02 -44.49
C VAL A 966 -9.47 -3.08 -43.18
N PRO A 967 -9.76 -2.25 -42.16
CA PRO A 967 -9.13 -2.36 -40.84
C PRO A 967 -9.43 -3.72 -40.20
N ASN A 968 -8.39 -4.40 -39.70
CA ASN A 968 -8.49 -5.71 -39.03
C ASN A 968 -8.31 -5.63 -37.50
N SER A 969 -8.31 -4.41 -36.95
CA SER A 969 -8.46 -4.11 -35.51
C SER A 969 -8.78 -2.62 -35.32
N LEU A 970 -9.33 -2.26 -34.17
CA LEU A 970 -9.52 -0.88 -33.69
C LEU A 970 -9.16 -0.80 -32.20
N PRO A 971 -7.85 -0.78 -31.83
CA PRO A 971 -7.43 -0.77 -30.42
C PRO A 971 -8.05 0.36 -29.60
N LYS A 972 -8.22 1.55 -30.19
CA LYS A 972 -8.87 2.70 -29.54
C LYS A 972 -10.33 2.46 -29.15
N GLU A 973 -10.99 1.55 -29.86
CA GLU A 973 -12.38 1.17 -29.63
C GLU A 973 -12.49 -0.14 -28.81
N GLY A 974 -11.36 -0.75 -28.45
CA GLY A 974 -11.31 -2.02 -27.72
C GLY A 974 -11.53 -3.27 -28.58
N ILE A 975 -11.22 -3.19 -29.88
CA ILE A 975 -11.31 -4.30 -30.83
C ILE A 975 -9.91 -4.67 -31.30
N TYR A 976 -9.51 -5.92 -31.09
CA TYR A 976 -8.12 -6.37 -31.19
C TYR A 976 -7.95 -7.50 -32.19
N ARG A 977 -6.73 -7.67 -32.69
CA ARG A 977 -6.36 -8.76 -33.61
C ARG A 977 -5.58 -9.85 -32.88
N SER A 978 -5.93 -11.12 -33.06
CA SER A 978 -5.32 -12.26 -32.34
C SER A 978 -3.82 -12.44 -32.61
N ASP A 979 -3.36 -12.28 -33.84
CA ASP A 979 -1.95 -12.41 -34.24
C ASP A 979 -1.04 -11.26 -33.72
N VAL A 980 -1.60 -10.22 -33.11
CA VAL A 980 -0.84 -9.08 -32.56
C VAL A 980 -1.01 -9.02 -31.04
N HIS A 981 -2.26 -9.08 -30.57
CA HIS A 981 -2.60 -8.67 -29.21
C HIS A 981 -2.73 -9.83 -28.24
N MET A 982 -3.19 -11.01 -28.70
CA MET A 982 -3.39 -12.16 -27.84
C MET A 982 -3.24 -13.47 -28.60
N HIS A 983 -2.18 -14.21 -28.29
CA HIS A 983 -1.97 -15.55 -28.83
C HIS A 983 -2.67 -16.60 -27.99
N ARG A 984 -3.21 -17.63 -28.66
CA ARG A 984 -3.76 -18.82 -28.03
C ARG A 984 -3.25 -20.09 -28.72
N PHE A 985 -3.13 -21.15 -27.95
CA PHE A 985 -3.07 -22.51 -28.48
C PHE A 985 -4.47 -23.13 -28.37
N ASP A 986 -5.12 -23.34 -29.51
CA ASP A 986 -6.45 -23.95 -29.57
C ASP A 986 -6.33 -25.44 -29.89
N HIS A 987 -6.54 -26.30 -28.88
CA HIS A 987 -6.41 -27.75 -29.03
C HIS A 987 -7.73 -28.38 -29.45
N TRP A 988 -7.83 -28.70 -30.75
CA TRP A 988 -8.98 -29.37 -31.34
C TRP A 988 -8.72 -30.87 -31.54
N PRO A 989 -9.17 -31.78 -30.66
CA PRO A 989 -8.82 -33.20 -30.74
C PRO A 989 -9.47 -33.93 -31.93
N THR A 990 -10.57 -33.42 -32.50
CA THR A 990 -11.42 -34.07 -33.52
C THR A 990 -11.70 -35.55 -33.20
N ALA A 991 -12.83 -35.81 -32.56
CA ALA A 991 -13.21 -37.16 -32.18
C ALA A 991 -14.73 -37.31 -32.11
N THR A 992 -15.21 -38.49 -32.50
CA THR A 992 -16.63 -38.88 -32.41
C THR A 992 -16.92 -39.73 -31.17
N ILE A 993 -15.90 -40.07 -30.37
CA ILE A 993 -16.03 -40.84 -29.12
C ILE A 993 -15.21 -40.22 -27.96
N PRO A 994 -15.78 -40.13 -26.74
CA PRO A 994 -15.15 -39.58 -25.53
C PRO A 994 -13.75 -40.10 -25.21
N ASP A 995 -13.55 -41.41 -25.28
CA ASP A 995 -12.26 -42.07 -25.00
C ASP A 995 -11.10 -41.51 -25.83
N THR A 996 -11.40 -41.11 -27.06
CA THR A 996 -10.42 -40.52 -27.98
C THR A 996 -10.17 -39.05 -27.63
N ILE A 997 -11.17 -38.32 -27.14
CA ILE A 997 -10.98 -36.97 -26.57
C ILE A 997 -10.04 -37.06 -25.37
N VAL A 998 -10.30 -37.95 -24.41
CA VAL A 998 -9.43 -38.13 -23.24
C VAL A 998 -8.00 -38.44 -23.66
N LYS A 999 -7.79 -39.42 -24.53
CA LYS A 999 -6.43 -39.82 -24.95
C LYS A 999 -5.68 -38.69 -25.65
N LYS A 1000 -6.33 -37.95 -26.55
CA LYS A 1000 -5.70 -36.85 -27.30
C LYS A 1000 -5.44 -35.62 -26.44
N THR A 1001 -6.42 -35.23 -25.62
CA THR A 1001 -6.29 -34.07 -24.73
C THR A 1001 -5.33 -34.38 -23.57
N ALA A 1002 -5.37 -35.58 -22.98
CA ALA A 1002 -4.41 -36.02 -21.95
C ALA A 1002 -2.98 -36.15 -22.49
N ALA A 1003 -2.79 -36.68 -23.71
CA ALA A 1003 -1.46 -36.69 -24.35
C ALA A 1003 -0.90 -35.28 -24.56
N THR A 1004 -1.78 -34.31 -24.84
CA THR A 1004 -1.40 -32.89 -24.98
C THR A 1004 -1.04 -32.27 -23.62
N LEU A 1005 -1.71 -32.66 -22.54
CA LEU A 1005 -1.43 -32.22 -21.17
C LEU A 1005 -0.23 -32.94 -20.50
N ALA A 1006 0.15 -34.13 -20.99
CA ALA A 1006 1.27 -34.93 -20.48
C ALA A 1006 2.64 -34.44 -20.97
N GLU A 1007 2.69 -33.73 -22.10
CA GLU A 1007 3.90 -33.07 -22.57
C GLU A 1007 4.04 -31.71 -21.87
N PRO A 1008 5.19 -31.43 -21.22
CA PRO A 1008 5.39 -30.19 -20.53
C PRO A 1008 5.41 -29.00 -21.50
N PHE A 1009 4.29 -28.27 -21.58
CA PHE A 1009 4.14 -27.12 -22.47
C PHE A 1009 5.11 -25.96 -22.15
N TRP A 1010 5.80 -26.00 -21.01
CA TRP A 1010 6.91 -25.12 -20.64
C TRP A 1010 8.15 -25.24 -21.55
N ALA A 1011 8.22 -26.23 -22.44
CA ALA A 1011 9.35 -26.46 -23.33
C ALA A 1011 9.20 -25.90 -24.76
N LYS A 1012 8.08 -25.24 -25.13
CA LYS A 1012 7.84 -24.81 -26.53
C LYS A 1012 8.05 -23.33 -26.83
N LYS A 1013 8.18 -22.45 -25.83
CA LYS A 1013 8.63 -21.06 -26.04
C LYS A 1013 10.05 -20.94 -25.50
N GLU A 1014 11.05 -20.95 -26.40
CA GLU A 1014 12.47 -20.81 -26.04
C GLU A 1014 12.65 -19.62 -25.07
N GLY A 1015 13.14 -19.91 -23.85
CA GLY A 1015 13.58 -18.90 -22.89
C GLY A 1015 12.56 -18.38 -21.86
N THR A 1016 11.34 -18.93 -21.75
CA THR A 1016 10.38 -18.51 -20.70
C THR A 1016 9.83 -19.67 -19.87
N ASN A 1017 9.99 -19.63 -18.55
CA ASN A 1017 9.42 -20.63 -17.59
C ASN A 1017 7.89 -20.46 -17.37
N ARG A 1018 7.07 -20.25 -18.42
CA ARG A 1018 5.62 -19.97 -18.30
C ARG A 1018 4.78 -20.73 -19.35
N GLN A 1019 3.54 -21.08 -19.03
CA GLN A 1019 2.62 -21.81 -19.93
C GLN A 1019 2.07 -20.93 -21.08
N GLU A 1020 1.50 -21.53 -22.12
CA GLU A 1020 0.75 -20.82 -23.17
C GLU A 1020 -0.73 -20.65 -22.79
N PHE A 1021 -1.43 -19.66 -23.35
CA PHE A 1021 -2.88 -19.53 -23.19
C PHE A 1021 -3.57 -20.65 -23.96
N MET A 1022 -3.99 -21.70 -23.27
CA MET A 1022 -4.50 -22.92 -23.90
C MET A 1022 -6.02 -23.02 -23.81
N VAL A 1023 -6.66 -23.21 -24.97
CA VAL A 1023 -8.07 -23.59 -25.08
C VAL A 1023 -8.15 -25.11 -25.23
N ALA A 1024 -8.66 -25.79 -24.21
CA ALA A 1024 -8.88 -27.23 -24.24
C ALA A 1024 -10.36 -27.52 -24.55
N GLN A 1025 -10.58 -28.21 -25.66
CA GLN A 1025 -11.92 -28.50 -26.15
C GLN A 1025 -12.44 -29.84 -25.64
N TRP A 1026 -13.53 -29.76 -24.87
CA TRP A 1026 -14.27 -30.89 -24.34
C TRP A 1026 -15.61 -30.99 -25.06
N GLN A 1027 -15.54 -31.27 -26.37
CA GLN A 1027 -16.69 -31.43 -27.26
C GLN A 1027 -16.45 -32.52 -28.30
N LEU A 1028 -17.52 -33.25 -28.66
CA LEU A 1028 -17.50 -34.25 -29.73
C LEU A 1028 -17.72 -33.57 -31.09
N THR A 1029 -17.13 -34.12 -32.15
CA THR A 1029 -17.35 -33.70 -33.53
C THR A 1029 -18.12 -34.77 -34.31
N PRO A 1030 -19.40 -35.03 -33.99
CA PRO A 1030 -20.21 -36.05 -34.68
C PRO A 1030 -20.52 -35.64 -36.12
N ASP A 1031 -20.68 -36.63 -37.01
CA ASP A 1031 -21.25 -36.38 -38.33
C ASP A 1031 -22.76 -36.07 -38.24
N ILE A 1032 -23.36 -35.63 -39.35
CA ILE A 1032 -24.77 -35.22 -39.40
C ILE A 1032 -25.76 -36.36 -39.10
N VAL A 1033 -25.38 -37.62 -39.37
CA VAL A 1033 -26.22 -38.80 -39.09
C VAL A 1033 -26.19 -39.08 -37.59
N THR A 1034 -25.01 -39.01 -36.98
CA THR A 1034 -24.83 -39.21 -35.53
C THR A 1034 -25.50 -38.10 -34.72
N SER A 1035 -25.27 -36.84 -35.07
CA SER A 1035 -25.93 -35.69 -34.41
C SER A 1035 -27.43 -35.67 -34.66
N GLY A 1036 -27.91 -36.00 -35.86
CA GLY A 1036 -29.34 -36.10 -36.15
C GLY A 1036 -30.05 -37.23 -35.41
N LYS A 1037 -29.35 -38.30 -35.02
CA LYS A 1037 -29.90 -39.42 -34.27
C LYS A 1037 -29.98 -39.16 -32.76
N PHE A 1038 -28.96 -38.54 -32.18
CA PHE A 1038 -28.83 -38.39 -30.72
C PHE A 1038 -29.09 -36.97 -30.22
N GLY A 1039 -28.90 -35.96 -31.06
CA GLY A 1039 -28.92 -34.54 -30.69
C GLY A 1039 -27.61 -34.10 -30.05
N LEU A 1040 -27.13 -32.90 -30.42
CA LEU A 1040 -25.92 -32.29 -29.83
C LEU A 1040 -26.04 -32.11 -28.30
N GLU A 1041 -27.24 -31.82 -27.79
CA GLU A 1041 -27.49 -31.66 -26.35
C GLU A 1041 -27.20 -32.94 -25.56
N ALA A 1042 -27.75 -34.08 -25.98
CA ALA A 1042 -27.54 -35.35 -25.31
C ALA A 1042 -26.07 -35.80 -25.41
N LEU A 1043 -25.41 -35.50 -26.53
CA LEU A 1043 -23.98 -35.76 -26.72
C LEU A 1043 -23.10 -34.85 -25.85
N ALA A 1044 -23.51 -33.62 -25.56
CA ALA A 1044 -22.78 -32.74 -24.64
C ALA A 1044 -22.97 -33.20 -23.19
N VAL A 1045 -24.22 -33.40 -22.77
CA VAL A 1045 -24.60 -33.65 -21.38
C VAL A 1045 -24.14 -35.01 -20.88
N TYR A 1046 -24.39 -36.11 -21.62
CA TYR A 1046 -24.14 -37.46 -21.09
C TYR A 1046 -22.71 -37.94 -21.28
N PRO A 1047 -22.13 -38.01 -22.50
CA PRO A 1047 -20.80 -38.58 -22.67
C PRO A 1047 -19.66 -37.55 -22.58
N THR A 1048 -19.90 -36.27 -22.85
CA THR A 1048 -18.82 -35.27 -23.03
C THR A 1048 -18.50 -34.51 -21.75
N ASN A 1049 -19.50 -33.96 -21.07
CA ASN A 1049 -19.29 -33.19 -19.84
C ASN A 1049 -18.64 -34.04 -18.72
N PRO A 1050 -19.10 -35.26 -18.42
CA PRO A 1050 -18.45 -36.12 -17.42
C PRO A 1050 -16.99 -36.45 -17.76
N THR A 1051 -16.66 -36.53 -19.05
CA THR A 1051 -15.32 -36.88 -19.54
C THR A 1051 -14.23 -35.88 -19.11
N LEU A 1052 -14.58 -34.60 -18.95
CA LEU A 1052 -13.69 -33.61 -18.37
C LEU A 1052 -13.29 -33.97 -16.93
N TYR A 1053 -14.23 -34.43 -16.10
CA TYR A 1053 -14.00 -34.65 -14.67
C TYR A 1053 -13.19 -35.93 -14.39
N TRP A 1054 -13.46 -37.03 -15.10
CA TRP A 1054 -12.74 -38.28 -14.86
C TRP A 1054 -11.45 -38.41 -15.68
N GLY A 1055 -11.47 -38.00 -16.94
CA GLY A 1055 -10.32 -38.14 -17.86
C GLY A 1055 -9.47 -36.88 -17.94
N GLY A 1056 -10.10 -35.70 -17.99
CA GLY A 1056 -9.41 -34.43 -18.11
C GLY A 1056 -8.64 -34.04 -16.85
N VAL A 1057 -9.32 -33.99 -15.71
CA VAL A 1057 -8.69 -33.63 -14.43
C VAL A 1057 -7.58 -34.60 -14.04
N ALA A 1058 -7.75 -35.90 -14.30
CA ALA A 1058 -6.73 -36.91 -14.04
C ALA A 1058 -5.44 -36.72 -14.86
N ALA A 1059 -5.52 -35.95 -15.95
CA ALA A 1059 -4.37 -35.62 -16.80
C ALA A 1059 -3.73 -34.25 -16.48
N MET A 1060 -4.29 -33.49 -15.53
CA MET A 1060 -3.77 -32.17 -15.14
C MET A 1060 -2.77 -32.28 -13.98
N SER A 1061 -1.85 -31.32 -13.89
CA SER A 1061 -0.90 -31.17 -12.80
C SER A 1061 -0.67 -29.68 -12.49
N PRO A 1062 -0.04 -29.31 -11.36
CA PRO A 1062 0.37 -27.92 -11.11
C PRO A 1062 1.26 -27.33 -12.21
N GLU A 1063 1.96 -28.19 -12.95
CA GLU A 1063 2.82 -27.81 -14.05
C GLU A 1063 2.12 -27.79 -15.42
N THR A 1064 0.96 -28.46 -15.57
CA THR A 1064 0.21 -28.57 -16.84
C THR A 1064 -1.31 -28.57 -16.63
N TYR A 1065 -1.98 -27.47 -16.99
CA TYR A 1065 -3.44 -27.35 -16.97
C TYR A 1065 -3.92 -26.38 -18.07
N PRO A 1066 -5.19 -26.47 -18.53
CA PRO A 1066 -5.72 -25.55 -19.53
C PRO A 1066 -6.12 -24.19 -18.95
N THR A 1067 -5.97 -23.14 -19.76
CA THR A 1067 -6.50 -21.82 -19.42
C THR A 1067 -8.01 -21.75 -19.66
N VAL A 1068 -8.53 -22.32 -20.75
CA VAL A 1068 -9.96 -22.35 -21.06
C VAL A 1068 -10.47 -23.78 -21.15
N LEU A 1069 -11.53 -24.08 -20.39
CA LEU A 1069 -12.32 -25.31 -20.51
C LEU A 1069 -13.53 -25.03 -21.41
N MET A 1070 -13.43 -25.39 -22.68
CA MET A 1070 -14.46 -25.11 -23.68
C MET A 1070 -15.52 -26.22 -23.73
N GLN A 1071 -16.81 -25.85 -23.64
CA GLN A 1071 -17.95 -26.80 -23.63
C GLN A 1071 -19.13 -26.37 -24.52
N ASP A 1072 -19.91 -27.37 -24.93
CA ASP A 1072 -21.28 -27.23 -25.43
C ASP A 1072 -22.28 -27.38 -24.26
N TYR A 1073 -23.43 -26.70 -24.34
CA TYR A 1073 -24.51 -26.74 -23.34
C TYR A 1073 -24.02 -26.47 -21.89
N ILE A 1074 -23.27 -25.39 -21.70
CA ILE A 1074 -22.67 -25.07 -20.40
C ILE A 1074 -23.70 -25.04 -19.26
N GLY A 1075 -23.39 -25.75 -18.17
CA GLY A 1075 -24.23 -25.79 -16.97
C GLY A 1075 -25.51 -26.62 -17.11
N VAL A 1076 -25.83 -27.15 -18.28
CA VAL A 1076 -26.96 -28.08 -18.45
C VAL A 1076 -26.60 -29.43 -17.85
N ARG A 1077 -27.40 -29.86 -16.88
CA ARG A 1077 -27.22 -31.15 -16.18
C ARG A 1077 -28.06 -32.26 -16.81
N LEU A 1078 -29.28 -31.93 -17.23
CA LEU A 1078 -30.26 -32.87 -17.75
C LEU A 1078 -30.80 -32.35 -19.07
N VAL A 1079 -30.92 -33.25 -20.05
CA VAL A 1079 -31.45 -32.91 -21.38
C VAL A 1079 -32.87 -32.37 -21.24
N ASP A 1080 -33.15 -31.28 -21.95
CA ASP A 1080 -34.41 -30.52 -21.94
C ASP A 1080 -34.78 -29.84 -20.60
N GLU A 1081 -33.91 -29.85 -19.57
CA GLU A 1081 -34.11 -29.08 -18.33
C GLU A 1081 -33.30 -27.78 -18.33
N HIS A 1082 -33.88 -26.72 -18.93
CA HIS A 1082 -33.22 -25.43 -19.18
C HIS A 1082 -33.68 -24.30 -18.23
N ASP A 1083 -34.18 -24.63 -17.05
CA ASP A 1083 -34.55 -23.61 -16.06
C ASP A 1083 -33.31 -23.18 -15.26
N TRP A 1084 -33.23 -21.91 -14.85
CA TRP A 1084 -32.09 -21.41 -14.05
C TRP A 1084 -31.80 -22.29 -12.82
N ASP A 1085 -32.86 -22.80 -12.19
CA ASP A 1085 -32.77 -23.63 -11.00
C ASP A 1085 -32.24 -25.05 -11.28
N SER A 1086 -32.36 -25.55 -12.52
CA SER A 1086 -31.88 -26.87 -12.93
C SER A 1086 -30.41 -26.89 -13.37
N LEU A 1087 -29.74 -25.73 -13.51
CA LEU A 1087 -28.33 -25.69 -13.90
C LEU A 1087 -27.42 -26.29 -12.83
N SER A 1088 -26.45 -27.09 -13.28
CA SER A 1088 -25.35 -27.60 -12.48
C SER A 1088 -24.31 -26.52 -12.23
N ALA A 1089 -23.76 -26.47 -11.01
CA ALA A 1089 -22.63 -25.62 -10.69
C ALA A 1089 -21.28 -26.33 -10.86
N GLU A 1090 -21.25 -27.59 -11.31
CA GLU A 1090 -20.06 -28.47 -11.29
C GLU A 1090 -18.87 -27.89 -12.01
N ILE A 1091 -19.14 -27.43 -13.23
CA ILE A 1091 -18.11 -26.93 -14.12
C ILE A 1091 -17.47 -25.66 -13.56
N ARG A 1092 -18.28 -24.81 -12.92
CA ARG A 1092 -17.82 -23.61 -12.23
C ARG A 1092 -16.98 -23.98 -11.02
N VAL A 1093 -17.36 -25.01 -10.25
CA VAL A 1093 -16.54 -25.49 -9.12
C VAL A 1093 -15.21 -25.97 -9.60
N LEU A 1094 -15.23 -26.73 -10.70
CA LEU A 1094 -14.03 -27.36 -11.21
C LEU A 1094 -13.02 -26.28 -11.59
N ALA A 1095 -13.43 -25.28 -12.37
CA ALA A 1095 -12.55 -24.15 -12.71
C ALA A 1095 -11.98 -23.49 -11.45
N LEU A 1096 -12.79 -23.35 -10.40
CA LEU A 1096 -12.36 -22.73 -9.16
C LEU A 1096 -11.41 -23.59 -8.35
N GLY A 1097 -11.68 -24.89 -8.21
CA GLY A 1097 -10.79 -25.86 -7.58
C GLY A 1097 -9.46 -25.95 -8.32
N LEU A 1098 -9.49 -25.90 -9.65
CA LEU A 1098 -8.28 -25.85 -10.46
C LEU A 1098 -7.47 -24.57 -10.19
N ASN A 1099 -8.10 -23.40 -10.06
CA ASN A 1099 -7.37 -22.20 -9.64
C ASN A 1099 -6.86 -22.33 -8.17
N LEU A 1100 -7.71 -22.74 -7.23
CA LEU A 1100 -7.50 -22.70 -5.76
C LEU A 1100 -6.52 -23.70 -5.23
N TYR A 1101 -6.39 -24.79 -5.98
CA TYR A 1101 -5.55 -25.90 -5.63
C TYR A 1101 -4.51 -26.08 -6.71
N MET A 1102 -4.90 -26.50 -7.93
CA MET A 1102 -3.96 -26.89 -8.97
C MET A 1102 -2.99 -25.78 -9.39
N ALA A 1103 -3.50 -24.61 -9.80
CA ALA A 1103 -2.69 -23.50 -10.29
C ALA A 1103 -1.85 -22.88 -9.16
N SER A 1104 -2.43 -22.73 -7.96
CA SER A 1104 -1.76 -22.11 -6.81
C SER A 1104 -0.61 -22.93 -6.19
N GLU A 1105 -0.55 -24.25 -6.44
CA GLU A 1105 0.57 -25.12 -6.03
C GLU A 1105 1.87 -24.75 -6.76
N ASN A 1106 1.77 -24.04 -7.87
CA ASN A 1106 2.91 -23.64 -8.67
C ASN A 1106 3.44 -22.27 -8.23
N CYS A 1107 4.61 -22.24 -7.59
CA CYS A 1107 5.23 -20.99 -7.13
C CYS A 1107 5.59 -19.99 -8.25
N TYR A 1108 5.55 -20.40 -9.53
CA TYR A 1108 5.69 -19.48 -10.66
C TYR A 1108 4.39 -18.75 -10.99
N VAL A 1109 3.24 -19.38 -10.68
CA VAL A 1109 1.92 -18.78 -10.78
C VAL A 1109 1.77 -17.82 -9.59
N SER A 1110 1.81 -18.36 -8.37
CA SER A 1110 1.64 -17.55 -7.15
C SER A 1110 2.92 -17.46 -6.32
N GLY A 1111 3.38 -16.23 -6.03
CA GLY A 1111 4.53 -15.99 -5.14
C GLY A 1111 4.23 -16.19 -3.65
N ARG A 1112 2.96 -16.43 -3.31
CA ARG A 1112 2.47 -16.70 -1.95
C ARG A 1112 2.27 -18.19 -1.74
N LYS A 1113 2.34 -18.67 -0.50
CA LYS A 1113 1.99 -20.06 -0.18
C LYS A 1113 0.58 -20.35 -0.67
N HIS A 1114 0.38 -21.53 -1.26
CA HIS A 1114 -0.95 -21.89 -1.77
C HIS A 1114 -1.98 -21.82 -0.61
N PRO A 1115 -3.20 -21.31 -0.83
CA PRO A 1115 -4.13 -20.95 0.26
C PRO A 1115 -4.50 -22.09 1.21
N LEU A 1116 -4.29 -23.34 0.78
CA LEU A 1116 -4.58 -24.54 1.54
C LEU A 1116 -3.35 -25.08 2.33
N TRP A 1117 -2.19 -24.42 2.25
CA TRP A 1117 -0.97 -24.78 2.99
C TRP A 1117 -1.00 -24.34 4.46
N LYS A 1118 -1.54 -25.19 5.34
CA LYS A 1118 -1.30 -25.10 6.80
C LYS A 1118 -1.25 -26.49 7.43
N LYS A 1119 -0.06 -26.92 7.89
CA LYS A 1119 0.06 -28.01 8.89
C LYS A 1119 -0.45 -27.48 10.23
N THR A 1120 -1.72 -27.69 10.51
CA THR A 1120 -2.33 -27.28 11.77
C THR A 1120 -1.80 -28.14 12.92
N SER A 1121 -0.91 -27.58 13.75
CA SER A 1121 -0.59 -28.11 15.09
C SER A 1121 -1.42 -27.46 16.21
N ARG A 1122 -2.46 -26.68 15.87
CA ARG A 1122 -3.34 -26.04 16.85
C ARG A 1122 -4.62 -26.85 17.05
N ARG A 1123 -4.96 -27.09 18.32
CA ARG A 1123 -6.20 -27.73 18.80
C ARG A 1123 -7.42 -27.32 17.97
N LEU A 1124 -8.21 -28.32 17.58
CA LEU A 1124 -9.50 -28.17 16.90
C LEU A 1124 -10.48 -27.32 17.74
N PRO A 1125 -11.07 -26.23 17.19
CA PRO A 1125 -12.25 -25.59 17.78
C PRO A 1125 -13.51 -26.45 17.56
N SER A 1126 -14.54 -26.16 18.37
CA SER A 1126 -15.90 -26.74 18.43
C SER A 1126 -16.58 -26.97 17.06
N PRO A 1127 -17.52 -27.94 16.93
CA PRO A 1127 -18.22 -28.19 15.67
C PRO A 1127 -19.21 -27.06 15.38
N TRP A 1128 -18.92 -26.31 14.31
CA TRP A 1128 -19.73 -25.25 13.69
C TRP A 1128 -19.93 -23.98 14.54
N ASN A 1129 -19.34 -22.87 14.08
CA ASN A 1129 -19.43 -21.53 14.68
C ASN A 1129 -20.38 -20.61 13.88
N GLY A 1130 -21.42 -21.16 13.24
CA GLY A 1130 -22.28 -20.40 12.32
C GLY A 1130 -21.54 -19.81 11.11
N ILE A 1131 -22.24 -18.98 10.31
CA ILE A 1131 -21.58 -18.08 9.35
C ILE A 1131 -21.24 -16.81 10.12
N ILE A 1132 -19.95 -16.55 10.33
CA ILE A 1132 -19.49 -15.37 11.07
C ILE A 1132 -19.28 -14.22 10.09
N PHE A 1133 -20.12 -13.21 10.17
CA PHE A 1133 -19.99 -11.98 9.40
C PHE A 1133 -18.89 -11.09 10.00
N ALA A 1134 -18.30 -10.21 9.19
CA ALA A 1134 -17.16 -9.38 9.62
C ALA A 1134 -17.47 -8.41 10.78
N ASN A 1135 -18.74 -8.13 11.04
CA ASN A 1135 -19.19 -7.36 12.21
C ASN A 1135 -19.27 -8.21 13.50
N GLY A 1136 -18.81 -9.47 13.46
CA GLY A 1136 -18.85 -10.40 14.58
C GLY A 1136 -20.22 -11.03 14.84
N THR A 1137 -21.24 -10.72 14.03
CA THR A 1137 -22.52 -11.44 14.12
C THR A 1137 -22.40 -12.81 13.50
N VAL A 1138 -23.06 -13.77 14.12
CA VAL A 1138 -22.99 -15.17 13.74
C VAL A 1138 -24.38 -15.59 13.30
N MET A 1139 -24.50 -16.15 12.10
CA MET A 1139 -25.69 -16.89 11.73
C MET A 1139 -25.64 -18.24 12.46
N ASP A 1140 -26.16 -18.24 13.67
CA ASP A 1140 -26.12 -19.37 14.61
C ASP A 1140 -27.07 -20.50 14.19
N GLU A 1141 -28.04 -20.22 13.31
CA GLU A 1141 -28.97 -21.23 12.75
C GLU A 1141 -28.43 -21.79 11.43
N ARG A 1142 -28.57 -23.11 11.26
CA ARG A 1142 -27.97 -23.84 10.15
C ARG A 1142 -28.81 -23.52 8.92
N PRO A 1143 -28.24 -22.91 7.87
CA PRO A 1143 -29.03 -22.64 6.68
C PRO A 1143 -29.59 -23.97 6.13
N GLU A 1144 -30.79 -23.92 5.54
CA GLU A 1144 -31.43 -25.12 5.00
C GLU A 1144 -30.51 -25.82 3.98
N PRO A 1145 -30.58 -27.16 3.83
CA PRO A 1145 -29.71 -27.94 2.94
C PRO A 1145 -29.66 -27.49 1.46
N ALA A 1146 -30.56 -26.61 1.03
CA ALA A 1146 -30.63 -26.01 -0.30
C ALA A 1146 -29.95 -24.62 -0.41
N TYR A 1147 -29.28 -24.13 0.64
CA TYR A 1147 -28.69 -22.80 0.67
C TYR A 1147 -27.48 -22.67 -0.27
N ASP A 1148 -27.69 -22.05 -1.43
CA ASP A 1148 -26.65 -21.56 -2.33
C ASP A 1148 -26.48 -20.04 -2.11
N PRO A 1149 -25.33 -19.56 -1.61
CA PRO A 1149 -25.11 -18.13 -1.36
C PRO A 1149 -25.19 -17.26 -2.62
N TYR A 1150 -25.06 -17.83 -3.84
CA TYR A 1150 -25.26 -17.10 -5.10
C TYR A 1150 -26.72 -17.11 -5.58
N ARG A 1151 -27.57 -18.02 -5.09
CA ARG A 1151 -29.02 -18.07 -5.35
C ARG A 1151 -29.84 -17.62 -4.14
N ASN A 1152 -29.20 -17.06 -3.11
CA ASN A 1152 -29.92 -16.50 -1.98
C ASN A 1152 -30.57 -15.18 -2.46
N PRO A 1153 -31.91 -15.01 -2.40
CA PRO A 1153 -32.58 -13.78 -2.87
C PRO A 1153 -32.12 -12.52 -2.15
N ILE A 1154 -31.54 -12.65 -0.96
CA ILE A 1154 -31.10 -11.52 -0.15
C ILE A 1154 -29.68 -11.77 0.36
N LEU A 1155 -28.74 -10.91 -0.06
CA LEU A 1155 -27.42 -10.83 0.57
C LEU A 1155 -27.56 -10.03 1.88
N THR A 1156 -27.18 -10.64 2.99
CA THR A 1156 -27.35 -10.04 4.31
C THR A 1156 -26.26 -9.01 4.63
N ALA A 1157 -26.61 -8.02 5.46
CA ALA A 1157 -25.66 -7.08 6.05
C ALA A 1157 -24.52 -7.85 6.74
N GLY A 1158 -23.28 -7.46 6.47
CA GLY A 1158 -22.06 -8.09 6.98
C GLY A 1158 -21.33 -8.96 5.96
N THR A 1159 -21.91 -9.19 4.77
CA THR A 1159 -21.26 -9.89 3.66
C THR A 1159 -20.09 -9.07 3.10
N VAL A 1160 -18.92 -9.70 2.92
CA VAL A 1160 -17.69 -9.05 2.43
C VAL A 1160 -17.38 -9.49 1.00
N PHE A 1161 -17.22 -8.55 0.08
CA PHE A 1161 -16.82 -8.82 -1.30
C PHE A 1161 -15.30 -8.87 -1.45
N GLY A 1162 -14.79 -9.41 -2.57
CA GLY A 1162 -13.34 -9.61 -2.80
C GLY A 1162 -12.49 -8.33 -2.77
N ASN A 1163 -13.11 -7.15 -2.85
CA ASN A 1163 -12.47 -5.84 -2.70
C ASN A 1163 -12.47 -5.32 -1.25
N GLY A 1164 -12.92 -6.12 -0.28
CA GLY A 1164 -13.02 -5.75 1.13
C GLY A 1164 -14.27 -4.95 1.52
N THR A 1165 -15.17 -4.67 0.57
CA THR A 1165 -16.42 -3.94 0.86
C THR A 1165 -17.36 -4.81 1.68
N VAL A 1166 -17.87 -4.25 2.78
CA VAL A 1166 -18.81 -4.93 3.67
C VAL A 1166 -20.21 -4.35 3.46
N LEU A 1167 -21.19 -5.20 3.15
CA LEU A 1167 -22.59 -4.77 3.09
C LEU A 1167 -23.04 -4.26 4.44
N THR A 1168 -23.51 -3.02 4.54
CA THR A 1168 -23.97 -2.44 5.81
C THR A 1168 -25.45 -2.73 6.09
N GLN A 1169 -26.18 -3.20 5.08
CA GLN A 1169 -27.60 -3.57 5.16
C GLN A 1169 -27.89 -4.77 4.24
N ASN A 1170 -29.01 -5.45 4.50
CA ASN A 1170 -29.48 -6.50 3.61
C ASN A 1170 -29.81 -5.89 2.24
N ILE A 1171 -29.37 -6.50 1.15
CA ILE A 1171 -29.71 -6.12 -0.21
C ILE A 1171 -30.25 -7.32 -0.96
N THR A 1172 -31.15 -7.10 -1.91
CA THR A 1172 -31.51 -8.15 -2.87
C THR A 1172 -30.26 -8.60 -3.60
N ASN A 1173 -30.03 -9.90 -3.67
CA ASN A 1173 -28.89 -10.44 -4.39
C ASN A 1173 -29.05 -10.10 -5.88
N PRO A 1174 -28.10 -9.38 -6.50
CA PRO A 1174 -28.18 -9.01 -7.90
C PRO A 1174 -28.14 -10.24 -8.84
N PHE A 1175 -27.71 -11.40 -8.34
CA PHE A 1175 -27.65 -12.68 -9.05
C PHE A 1175 -28.85 -13.59 -8.79
N HIS A 1176 -29.90 -13.14 -8.11
CA HIS A 1176 -31.14 -13.90 -7.95
C HIS A 1176 -32.11 -13.58 -9.10
#